data_AF-A0A655HT58-F1
#
_entry.id   AF-A0A655HT58-F1
#
_cell.length_a   1.000
_cell.length_b   1.000
_cell.length_c   1.000
_cell.angle_alpha   90.00
_cell.angle_beta   90.00
_cell.angle_gamma   90.00
#
_symmetry.space_group_name_H-M   'P 1'
#
loop_
_entity.id
_entity.type
_entity.pdbx_description
1 polymer ?
#
loop_
_entity_poly.entity_id
_entity_poly.type
_entity_poly.pdbx_seq_one_letter_code
_entity_poly.pdbx_strand_id
1 'polypeptide(L)'
;MHEPPPDNVDEPLGLIDGLLKGLAAVTTQSIAADLRAIRAHQDCMEARTDAKLRLAELAATLRNGTRLLTPSLLTDYRTREATKQAQTLTSALLRRLSTCPPESGPATESLPKSWSAELTVGGDADKVCRQQITATILLSWSQPTAQPLPQSPAELARFGQPAYDLAKGCALTVIRAAFQLARSDADIAALAEVTEAIHRAWRPTASSDLSVLVRTMCSRPAIRQGSLENAADQLAADYLQQSTVPGDAWERLGAALVNAYPTLTQLAASASADSGAPTDSLLARDHVAAGQLETYLSYLGTYPGRADDSRDAPTMAWKLFDLATTQRAMLPADAEIEQGLELVQVSADTRSLLAPDWQTAQQKLTGMRLHHFGAFYKRSWRANDWMWGRLDGAGWLVHVLLDPRRVRWIVGERADTNGPQSGAQWFLGKLKELGAPDFPSPGYPLPAVGGGPAQHLTEDMLLDELGFLDDPAKPLPASIPWTALWLSQAWQQRVLEEELDGLANTVLDPQPGKLPDWSPTSSRTWATKVLAAHPGDAKYALLNENPIAGETFASDKGSPLMAHTVAKAAATAAGAAGSVRQLPSVLKPPLITLRTLTLSGYRVVSLTKGIARSTIIAGALLLVLGVAAAIQSVTVFGVTGLIAAGTGGLLVVLGTWQVSGRLLFALLSFSVVGAVLALATPVVREWLFGTQQQPGWVGTHAYWLGAQWWHPLVVVGLIALVAIMIAAATPGRR
;
A
#
# COMPACT_ATOMS: atom_id res chain seq x y z
N MET A 1 16.11 9.59 9.41
CA MET A 1 16.56 9.37 8.02
C MET A 1 18.06 9.61 7.96
N HIS A 2 18.87 8.55 7.91
CA HIS A 2 20.22 8.69 7.36
C HIS A 2 20.07 8.57 5.85
N GLU A 3 20.51 9.60 5.12
CA GLU A 3 20.62 9.54 3.67
C GLU A 3 21.41 8.28 3.28
N PRO A 4 20.97 7.54 2.25
CA PRO A 4 21.84 6.54 1.65
C PRO A 4 23.17 7.21 1.27
N PRO A 5 24.32 6.50 1.38
CA PRO A 5 25.60 7.08 1.02
C PRO A 5 25.51 7.68 -0.39
N PRO A 6 26.03 8.90 -0.62
CA PRO A 6 25.90 9.57 -1.90
C PRO A 6 26.50 8.68 -3.00
N ASP A 7 25.74 8.53 -4.09
CA ASP A 7 26.17 7.76 -5.26
C ASP A 7 27.52 8.30 -5.75
N ASN A 8 28.51 7.41 -5.86
CA ASN A 8 29.78 7.73 -6.50
C ASN A 8 29.52 7.82 -8.02
N VAL A 9 29.38 9.04 -8.53
CA VAL A 9 29.01 9.34 -9.94
C VAL A 9 30.01 8.72 -10.94
N ASP A 10 31.21 8.38 -10.47
CA ASP A 10 32.29 7.82 -11.29
C ASP A 10 32.26 6.28 -11.41
N GLU A 11 31.37 5.57 -10.72
CA GLU A 11 31.19 4.12 -10.88
C GLU A 11 29.94 3.79 -11.73
N PRO A 12 30.10 3.13 -12.89
CA PRO A 12 28.96 2.74 -13.71
C PRO A 12 28.08 1.72 -12.97
N LEU A 13 26.83 2.08 -12.72
CA LEU A 13 25.83 1.18 -12.13
C LEU A 13 25.65 -0.06 -13.00
N GLY A 14 25.67 -1.25 -12.38
CA GLY A 14 25.34 -2.49 -13.07
C GLY A 14 23.91 -2.46 -13.61
N LEU A 15 23.63 -3.20 -14.70
CA LEU A 15 22.32 -3.25 -15.37
C LEU A 15 21.16 -3.54 -14.38
N ILE A 16 21.39 -4.40 -13.40
CA ILE A 16 20.39 -4.78 -12.39
C ILE A 16 20.16 -3.64 -11.40
N ASP A 17 21.23 -3.00 -10.90
CA ASP A 17 21.11 -1.85 -9.99
C ASP A 17 20.43 -0.66 -10.67
N GLY A 18 20.72 -0.42 -11.95
CA GLY A 18 20.05 0.63 -12.74
C GLY A 18 18.57 0.36 -12.95
N LEU A 19 18.17 -0.88 -13.29
CA LEU A 19 16.77 -1.26 -13.46
C LEU A 19 16.00 -1.19 -12.13
N LEU A 20 16.60 -1.64 -11.04
CA LEU A 20 15.99 -1.61 -9.71
C LEU A 20 15.86 -0.18 -9.17
N LYS A 21 16.87 0.68 -9.38
CA LYS A 21 16.77 2.12 -9.09
C LYS A 21 15.68 2.79 -9.94
N GLY A 22 15.54 2.42 -11.22
CA GLY A 22 14.46 2.88 -12.09
C GLY A 22 13.07 2.49 -11.56
N LEU A 23 12.90 1.24 -11.12
CA LEU A 23 11.66 0.76 -10.47
C LEU A 23 11.37 1.51 -9.16
N ALA A 24 12.38 1.72 -8.32
CA ALA A 24 12.25 2.51 -7.08
C ALA A 24 11.85 3.96 -7.37
N ALA A 25 12.42 4.58 -8.40
CA ALA A 25 12.06 5.94 -8.83
C ALA A 25 10.61 6.01 -9.35
N VAL A 26 10.19 5.05 -10.19
CA VAL A 26 8.81 4.98 -10.71
C VAL A 26 7.79 4.76 -9.59
N THR A 27 8.07 3.86 -8.65
CA THR A 27 7.19 3.63 -7.49
C THR A 27 7.11 4.85 -6.58
N THR A 28 8.24 5.51 -6.31
CA THR A 28 8.26 6.77 -5.53
C THR A 28 7.46 7.88 -6.21
N GLN A 29 7.57 8.01 -7.54
CA GLN A 29 6.77 8.97 -8.31
C GLN A 29 5.28 8.66 -8.27
N SER A 30 4.89 7.38 -8.33
CA SER A 30 3.50 6.94 -8.19
C SER A 30 2.95 7.30 -6.81
N ILE A 31 3.66 6.94 -5.73
CA ILE A 31 3.23 7.24 -4.36
C ILE A 31 3.09 8.75 -4.16
N ALA A 32 4.06 9.53 -4.63
CA ALA A 32 3.99 10.99 -4.52
C ALA A 32 2.83 11.58 -5.34
N ALA A 33 2.49 11.00 -6.49
CA ALA A 33 1.33 11.41 -7.28
C ALA A 33 0.01 11.07 -6.55
N ASP A 34 -0.09 9.88 -5.98
CA ASP A 34 -1.26 9.43 -5.21
C ASP A 34 -1.46 10.29 -3.96
N LEU A 35 -0.38 10.57 -3.21
CA LEU A 35 -0.42 11.46 -2.04
C LEU A 35 -0.84 12.89 -2.41
N ARG A 36 -0.36 13.41 -3.55
CA ARG A 36 -0.80 14.71 -4.08
C ARG A 36 -2.28 14.71 -4.45
N ALA A 37 -2.77 13.63 -5.06
CA ALA A 37 -4.18 13.49 -5.40
C ALA A 37 -5.06 13.45 -4.14
N ILE A 38 -4.63 12.73 -3.09
CA ILE A 38 -5.31 12.69 -1.79
C ILE A 38 -5.36 14.08 -1.16
N ARG A 39 -4.23 14.81 -1.14
CA ARG A 39 -4.20 16.17 -0.59
C ARG A 39 -5.11 17.12 -1.37
N ALA A 40 -5.05 17.10 -2.71
CA ALA A 40 -5.92 17.92 -3.55
C ALA A 40 -7.41 17.58 -3.31
N HIS A 41 -7.73 16.31 -3.07
CA HIS A 41 -9.07 15.88 -2.68
C HIS A 41 -9.47 16.46 -1.32
N GLN A 42 -8.61 16.37 -0.29
CA GLN A 42 -8.85 16.96 1.03
C GLN A 42 -9.07 18.48 0.95
N ASP A 43 -8.19 19.22 0.26
CA ASP A 43 -8.31 20.67 0.08
C ASP A 43 -9.64 21.04 -0.60
N CYS A 44 -10.06 20.25 -1.60
CA CYS A 44 -11.36 20.40 -2.24
C CYS A 44 -12.53 20.13 -1.28
N MET A 45 -12.41 19.13 -0.40
CA MET A 45 -13.44 18.79 0.60
C MET A 45 -13.56 19.87 1.67
N GLU A 46 -12.45 20.43 2.12
CA GLU A 46 -12.43 21.56 3.06
C GLU A 46 -13.08 22.80 2.43
N ALA A 47 -12.68 23.16 1.20
CA ALA A 47 -13.26 24.27 0.47
C ALA A 47 -14.77 24.10 0.24
N ARG A 48 -15.24 22.87 -0.01
CA ARG A 48 -16.67 22.55 -0.12
C ARG A 48 -17.42 22.75 1.19
N THR A 49 -16.84 22.29 2.29
CA THR A 49 -17.45 22.41 3.62
C THR A 49 -17.55 23.87 4.03
N ASP A 50 -16.49 24.65 3.82
CA ASP A 50 -16.49 26.11 4.07
C ASP A 50 -17.47 26.83 3.15
N ALA A 51 -17.49 26.53 1.85
CA ALA A 51 -18.45 27.12 0.92
C ALA A 51 -19.91 26.87 1.35
N LYS A 52 -20.23 25.66 1.81
CA LYS A 52 -21.56 25.32 2.35
C LYS A 52 -21.89 26.16 3.58
N LEU A 53 -20.95 26.34 4.50
CA LEU A 53 -21.13 27.18 5.68
C LEU A 53 -21.35 28.65 5.30
N ARG A 54 -20.53 29.21 4.41
CA ARG A 54 -20.65 30.60 3.93
C ARG A 54 -21.95 30.84 3.17
N LEU A 55 -22.42 29.86 2.41
CA LEU A 55 -23.73 29.93 1.76
C LEU A 55 -24.87 29.95 2.77
N ALA A 56 -24.79 29.16 3.83
CA ALA A 56 -25.77 29.20 4.93
C ALA A 56 -25.74 30.56 5.66
N GLU A 57 -24.55 31.10 5.94
CA GLU A 57 -24.37 32.42 6.54
C GLU A 57 -25.03 33.53 5.68
N LEU A 58 -24.70 33.57 4.39
CA LEU A 58 -25.31 34.51 3.44
C LEU A 58 -26.83 34.33 3.40
N ALA A 59 -27.31 33.10 3.30
CA ALA A 59 -28.73 32.79 3.21
C ALA A 59 -29.52 33.21 4.46
N ALA A 60 -28.91 33.12 5.64
CA ALA A 60 -29.54 33.55 6.90
C ALA A 60 -29.76 35.08 6.95
N THR A 61 -28.96 35.87 6.21
CA THR A 61 -29.08 37.34 6.14
C THR A 61 -30.01 37.85 5.04
N LEU A 62 -30.50 36.95 4.18
CA LEU A 62 -31.41 37.30 3.09
C LEU A 62 -32.75 37.83 3.64
N ARG A 63 -33.40 38.73 2.90
CA ARG A 63 -34.69 39.29 3.31
C ARG A 63 -35.74 38.18 3.44
N ASN A 64 -36.66 38.33 4.41
CA ASN A 64 -37.77 37.40 4.58
C ASN A 64 -38.50 37.18 3.25
N GLY A 65 -38.56 35.93 2.77
CA GLY A 65 -39.19 35.57 1.50
C GLY A 65 -38.24 35.26 0.34
N THR A 66 -36.97 35.63 0.42
CA THR A 66 -35.98 35.29 -0.63
C THR A 66 -35.30 33.95 -0.36
N ARG A 67 -35.28 33.07 -1.35
CA ARG A 67 -34.59 31.78 -1.30
C ARG A 67 -33.12 31.92 -1.66
N LEU A 68 -32.29 31.03 -1.12
CA LEU A 68 -30.89 30.88 -1.50
C LEU A 68 -30.76 30.44 -2.97
N LEU A 69 -31.60 29.48 -3.39
CA LEU A 69 -31.60 28.97 -4.75
C LEU A 69 -32.32 29.92 -5.71
N THR A 70 -31.64 30.34 -6.76
CA THR A 70 -32.22 31.13 -7.87
C THR A 70 -32.49 30.24 -9.08
N PRO A 71 -33.38 30.66 -10.02
CA PRO A 71 -33.62 29.92 -11.26
C PRO A 71 -32.36 29.69 -12.11
N SER A 72 -31.42 30.64 -12.11
CA SER A 72 -30.13 30.49 -12.80
C SER A 72 -29.26 29.43 -12.13
N LEU A 73 -29.14 29.46 -10.79
CA LEU A 73 -28.38 28.45 -10.04
C LEU A 73 -28.98 27.05 -10.20
N LEU A 74 -30.31 26.93 -10.24
CA LEU A 74 -30.96 25.65 -10.51
C LEU A 74 -30.66 25.15 -11.93
N THR A 75 -30.58 26.05 -12.91
CA THR A 75 -30.21 25.72 -14.29
C THR A 75 -28.76 25.25 -14.37
N ASP A 76 -27.85 25.91 -13.66
CA ASP A 76 -26.44 25.53 -13.58
C ASP A 76 -26.26 24.17 -12.90
N TYR A 77 -26.96 23.93 -11.78
CA TYR A 77 -27.00 22.63 -11.11
C TYR A 77 -27.44 21.52 -12.06
N ARG A 78 -28.60 21.70 -12.72
CA ARG A 78 -29.17 20.72 -13.66
C ARG A 78 -28.18 20.41 -14.78
N THR A 79 -27.57 21.44 -15.36
CA THR A 79 -26.63 21.28 -16.48
C THR A 79 -25.37 20.52 -16.06
N ARG A 80 -24.76 20.91 -14.94
CA ARG A 80 -23.53 20.28 -14.42
C ARG A 80 -23.78 18.81 -14.04
N GLU A 81 -24.85 18.57 -13.30
CA GLU A 81 -25.16 17.22 -12.80
C GLU A 81 -25.60 16.29 -13.94
N ALA A 82 -26.39 16.78 -14.90
CA ALA A 82 -26.74 16.01 -16.10
C ALA A 82 -25.50 15.68 -16.95
N THR A 83 -24.60 16.65 -17.13
CA THR A 83 -23.34 16.42 -17.90
C THR A 83 -22.47 15.36 -17.24
N LYS A 84 -22.32 15.41 -15.91
CA LYS A 84 -21.58 14.40 -15.15
C LYS A 84 -22.17 13.00 -15.29
N GLN A 85 -23.49 12.88 -15.10
CA GLN A 85 -24.17 11.59 -15.25
C GLN A 85 -24.07 11.08 -16.67
N ALA A 86 -24.22 11.95 -17.67
CA ALA A 86 -24.03 11.60 -19.07
C ALA A 86 -22.62 11.08 -19.35
N GLN A 87 -21.58 11.69 -18.78
CA GLN A 87 -20.21 11.19 -18.93
C GLN A 87 -20.03 9.78 -18.33
N THR A 88 -20.62 9.53 -17.16
CA THR A 88 -20.56 8.24 -16.47
C THR A 88 -21.30 7.15 -17.26
N LEU A 89 -22.53 7.45 -17.69
CA LEU A 89 -23.38 6.53 -18.47
C LEU A 89 -22.79 6.24 -19.85
N THR A 90 -22.31 7.27 -20.57
CA THR A 90 -21.63 7.12 -21.86
C THR A 90 -20.37 6.27 -21.72
N SER A 91 -19.54 6.52 -20.69
CA SER A 91 -18.32 5.74 -20.46
C SER A 91 -18.62 4.26 -20.22
N ALA A 92 -19.67 3.95 -19.44
CA ALA A 92 -20.09 2.58 -19.19
C ALA A 92 -20.66 1.90 -20.45
N LEU A 93 -21.45 2.63 -21.24
CA LEU A 93 -21.99 2.16 -22.52
C LEU A 93 -20.86 1.84 -23.51
N LEU A 94 -19.97 2.80 -23.79
CA LEU A 94 -18.86 2.62 -24.73
C LEU A 94 -17.89 1.54 -24.26
N ARG A 95 -17.62 1.44 -22.95
CA ARG A 95 -16.83 0.35 -22.39
C ARG A 95 -17.47 -1.00 -22.71
N ARG A 96 -18.78 -1.15 -22.52
CA ARG A 96 -19.47 -2.40 -22.87
C ARG A 96 -19.35 -2.70 -24.37
N LEU A 97 -19.57 -1.72 -25.23
CA LEU A 97 -19.47 -1.89 -26.68
C LEU A 97 -18.07 -2.30 -27.14
N SER A 98 -17.02 -1.77 -26.50
CA SER A 98 -15.62 -2.15 -26.77
C SER A 98 -15.28 -3.59 -26.40
N THR A 99 -16.07 -4.22 -25.52
CA THR A 99 -15.87 -5.61 -25.08
C THR A 99 -16.72 -6.63 -25.84
N CYS A 100 -17.55 -6.19 -26.81
CA CYS A 100 -18.37 -7.09 -27.59
C CYS A 100 -17.51 -7.89 -28.59
N PRO A 101 -17.69 -9.23 -28.69
CA PRO A 101 -16.97 -10.03 -29.65
C PRO A 101 -17.31 -9.64 -31.11
N PRO A 102 -16.36 -9.78 -32.05
CA PRO A 102 -16.64 -9.64 -33.48
C PRO A 102 -17.68 -10.68 -33.93
N GLU A 103 -18.27 -10.48 -35.13
CA GLU A 103 -19.53 -11.06 -35.69
C GLU A 103 -19.83 -12.56 -35.47
N SER A 104 -18.90 -13.37 -34.96
CA SER A 104 -18.99 -14.82 -34.74
C SER A 104 -19.72 -15.25 -33.44
N GLY A 105 -20.20 -14.33 -32.61
CA GLY A 105 -20.96 -14.62 -31.38
C GLY A 105 -22.48 -14.70 -31.59
N PRO A 106 -23.26 -15.17 -30.59
CA PRO A 106 -24.73 -15.10 -30.65
C PRO A 106 -25.20 -13.66 -30.90
N ALA A 107 -26.26 -13.47 -31.70
CA ALA A 107 -26.74 -12.16 -32.18
C ALA A 107 -27.10 -11.16 -31.08
N THR A 108 -27.26 -11.62 -29.83
CA THR A 108 -27.49 -10.83 -28.62
C THR A 108 -26.21 -10.25 -28.01
N GLU A 109 -25.03 -10.76 -28.37
CA GLU A 109 -23.73 -10.37 -27.80
C GLU A 109 -22.81 -9.62 -28.78
N SER A 110 -23.08 -9.67 -30.09
CA SER A 110 -22.32 -8.95 -31.11
C SER A 110 -22.68 -7.45 -31.19
N LEU A 111 -21.88 -6.66 -31.90
CA LEU A 111 -22.18 -5.25 -32.18
C LEU A 111 -23.33 -5.10 -33.19
N PRO A 112 -24.38 -4.29 -32.89
CA PRO A 112 -25.44 -4.00 -33.86
C PRO A 112 -24.90 -3.29 -35.10
N LYS A 113 -25.29 -3.77 -36.29
CA LYS A 113 -24.87 -3.17 -37.56
C LYS A 113 -25.34 -1.72 -37.72
N SER A 114 -26.49 -1.37 -37.13
CA SER A 114 -27.05 -0.02 -37.14
C SER A 114 -26.17 1.02 -36.43
N TRP A 115 -25.29 0.61 -35.51
CA TRP A 115 -24.42 1.51 -34.73
C TRP A 115 -23.02 1.63 -35.33
N SER A 116 -22.71 0.85 -36.36
CA SER A 116 -21.36 0.70 -36.92
C SER A 116 -20.79 2.01 -37.47
N ALA A 117 -21.63 2.88 -38.06
CA ALA A 117 -21.20 4.16 -38.62
C ALA A 117 -20.64 5.10 -37.54
N GLU A 118 -21.34 5.20 -36.40
CA GLU A 118 -20.97 6.09 -35.28
C GLU A 118 -19.78 5.57 -34.48
N LEU A 119 -19.57 4.24 -34.46
CA LEU A 119 -18.50 3.55 -33.73
C LEU A 119 -17.20 3.38 -34.54
N THR A 120 -17.15 3.89 -35.77
CA THR A 120 -15.92 3.85 -36.60
C THR A 120 -14.79 4.70 -35.99
N VAL A 121 -13.54 4.41 -36.37
CA VAL A 121 -12.38 5.21 -35.93
C VAL A 121 -12.53 6.65 -36.43
N GLY A 122 -12.64 7.61 -35.51
CA GLY A 122 -12.94 9.02 -35.81
C GLY A 122 -14.44 9.37 -35.81
N GLY A 123 -15.32 8.44 -35.42
CA GLY A 123 -16.74 8.68 -35.23
C GLY A 123 -17.09 9.45 -33.95
N ASP A 124 -18.29 10.03 -33.92
CA ASP A 124 -18.79 10.92 -32.87
C ASP A 124 -19.62 10.19 -31.78
N ALA A 125 -19.51 8.86 -31.64
CA ALA A 125 -20.35 8.06 -30.73
C ALA A 125 -20.39 8.59 -29.29
N ASP A 126 -19.24 9.00 -28.73
CA ASP A 126 -19.13 9.58 -27.40
C ASP A 126 -19.93 10.89 -27.27
N LYS A 127 -19.80 11.77 -28.27
CA LYS A 127 -20.50 13.06 -28.31
C LYS A 127 -22.01 12.87 -28.46
N VAL A 128 -22.45 12.01 -29.39
CA VAL A 128 -23.87 11.70 -29.63
C VAL A 128 -24.51 11.13 -28.36
N CYS A 129 -23.89 10.09 -27.76
CA CYS A 129 -24.41 9.50 -26.53
C CYS A 129 -24.49 10.52 -25.39
N ARG A 130 -23.43 11.31 -25.19
CA ARG A 130 -23.38 12.30 -24.11
C ARG A 130 -24.45 13.39 -24.30
N GLN A 131 -24.62 13.91 -25.52
CA GLN A 131 -25.63 14.92 -25.82
C GLN A 131 -27.04 14.40 -25.58
N GLN A 132 -27.34 13.20 -26.09
CA GLN A 132 -28.67 12.62 -25.93
C GLN A 132 -29.00 12.33 -24.47
N ILE A 133 -28.10 11.67 -23.73
CA ILE A 133 -28.30 11.38 -22.30
C ILE A 133 -28.50 12.67 -21.51
N THR A 134 -27.70 13.71 -21.81
CA THR A 134 -27.84 15.03 -21.15
C THR A 134 -29.23 15.63 -21.43
N ALA A 135 -29.70 15.58 -22.68
CA ALA A 135 -31.02 16.10 -23.07
C ALA A 135 -32.15 15.36 -22.34
N THR A 136 -32.10 14.03 -22.29
CA THR A 136 -33.11 13.19 -21.60
C THR A 136 -33.16 13.52 -20.09
N ILE A 137 -32.01 13.65 -19.44
CA ILE A 137 -31.94 14.04 -18.01
C ILE A 137 -32.49 15.45 -17.81
N LEU A 138 -32.07 16.43 -18.61
CA LEU A 138 -32.53 17.81 -18.49
C LEU A 138 -34.04 17.95 -18.70
N LEU A 139 -34.61 17.17 -19.64
CA LEU A 139 -36.05 17.10 -19.89
C LEU A 139 -36.80 16.58 -18.66
N SER A 140 -36.30 15.50 -18.05
CA SER A 140 -36.91 14.90 -16.85
C SER A 140 -36.90 15.85 -15.64
N TRP A 141 -35.89 16.73 -15.54
CA TRP A 141 -35.74 17.71 -14.47
C TRP A 141 -36.34 19.08 -14.79
N SER A 142 -37.10 19.20 -15.87
CA SER A 142 -37.72 20.48 -16.26
C SER A 142 -38.76 20.95 -15.25
N GLN A 143 -38.79 22.27 -15.05
CA GLN A 143 -39.77 22.93 -14.19
C GLN A 143 -40.71 23.80 -15.05
N PRO A 144 -42.00 23.91 -14.66
CA PRO A 144 -42.94 24.78 -15.35
C PRO A 144 -42.47 26.25 -15.32
N THR A 145 -42.62 26.98 -16.43
CA THR A 145 -42.20 28.40 -16.52
C THR A 145 -42.87 29.30 -15.46
N ALA A 146 -44.08 28.94 -15.04
CA ALA A 146 -44.83 29.66 -14.00
C ALA A 146 -44.30 29.42 -12.57
N GLN A 147 -43.56 28.32 -12.35
CA GLN A 147 -43.00 27.92 -11.06
C GLN A 147 -41.57 27.42 -11.27
N PRO A 148 -40.60 28.34 -11.42
CA PRO A 148 -39.24 27.98 -11.83
C PRO A 148 -38.43 27.26 -10.74
N LEU A 149 -38.90 27.30 -9.47
CA LEU A 149 -38.23 26.67 -8.33
C LEU A 149 -39.16 25.66 -7.65
N PRO A 150 -38.63 24.51 -7.19
CA PRO A 150 -39.44 23.49 -6.54
C PRO A 150 -39.89 23.95 -5.15
N GLN A 151 -41.17 23.82 -4.83
CA GLN A 151 -41.79 24.28 -3.58
C GLN A 151 -42.31 23.15 -2.68
N SER A 152 -42.37 21.91 -3.18
CA SER A 152 -42.90 20.77 -2.43
C SER A 152 -41.93 19.56 -2.46
N PRO A 153 -41.94 18.69 -1.43
CA PRO A 153 -41.17 17.44 -1.43
C PRO A 153 -41.42 16.56 -2.67
N ALA A 154 -42.63 16.59 -3.21
CA ALA A 154 -42.98 15.89 -4.45
C ALA A 154 -42.28 16.48 -5.69
N GLU A 155 -42.04 17.78 -5.73
CA GLU A 155 -41.26 18.42 -6.80
C GLU A 155 -39.75 18.16 -6.65
N LEU A 156 -39.26 18.07 -5.41
CA LEU A 156 -37.86 17.69 -5.14
C LEU A 156 -37.53 16.28 -5.62
N ALA A 157 -38.49 15.36 -5.52
CA ALA A 157 -38.37 13.98 -5.99
C ALA A 157 -37.98 13.86 -7.48
N ARG A 158 -38.29 14.87 -8.31
CA ARG A 158 -37.93 14.90 -9.74
C ARG A 158 -36.43 14.86 -9.99
N PHE A 159 -35.63 15.38 -9.06
CA PHE A 159 -34.16 15.41 -9.20
C PHE A 159 -33.48 14.11 -8.75
N GLY A 160 -34.27 13.13 -8.31
CA GLY A 160 -33.83 11.78 -7.99
C GLY A 160 -32.81 11.69 -6.85
N GLN A 161 -32.12 10.55 -6.82
CA GLN A 161 -31.09 10.22 -5.84
C GLN A 161 -29.95 11.25 -5.74
N PRO A 162 -29.39 11.80 -6.85
CA PRO A 162 -28.28 12.74 -6.78
C PRO A 162 -28.56 13.97 -5.91
N ALA A 163 -29.74 14.59 -6.08
CA ALA A 163 -30.14 15.73 -5.25
C ALA A 163 -30.39 15.32 -3.80
N TYR A 164 -31.02 14.16 -3.58
CA TYR A 164 -31.31 13.66 -2.25
C TYR A 164 -30.05 13.35 -1.45
N ASP A 165 -29.06 12.71 -2.07
CA ASP A 165 -27.79 12.37 -1.44
C ASP A 165 -26.99 13.64 -1.06
N LEU A 166 -27.03 14.69 -1.89
CA LEU A 166 -26.43 15.99 -1.55
C LEU A 166 -27.14 16.66 -0.35
N ALA A 167 -28.48 16.66 -0.33
CA ALA A 167 -29.26 17.22 0.77
C ALA A 167 -29.06 16.43 2.07
N LYS A 168 -28.99 15.09 1.98
CA LYS A 168 -28.63 14.19 3.08
C LYS A 168 -27.22 14.48 3.59
N GLY A 169 -26.26 14.71 2.69
CA GLY A 169 -24.90 15.13 3.04
C GLY A 169 -24.89 16.47 3.80
N CYS A 170 -25.74 17.43 3.43
CA CYS A 170 -25.92 18.67 4.19
C CYS A 170 -26.45 18.40 5.60
N ALA A 171 -27.47 17.56 5.75
CA ALA A 171 -27.99 17.17 7.06
C ALA A 171 -26.93 16.52 7.94
N LEU A 172 -26.16 15.57 7.39
CA LEU A 172 -25.05 14.91 8.10
C LEU A 172 -23.93 15.89 8.48
N THR A 173 -23.69 16.93 7.68
CA THR A 173 -22.72 17.99 8.01
C THR A 173 -23.15 18.75 9.26
N VAL A 174 -24.44 19.10 9.38
CA VAL A 174 -25.00 19.76 10.57
C VAL A 174 -24.84 18.88 11.81
N ILE A 175 -25.17 17.59 11.69
CA ILE A 175 -25.02 16.64 12.81
C ILE A 175 -23.55 16.42 13.19
N ARG A 176 -22.63 16.41 12.21
CA ARG A 176 -21.19 16.31 12.47
C ARG A 176 -20.66 17.51 13.25
N ALA A 177 -21.14 18.72 12.97
CA ALA A 177 -20.81 19.91 13.76
C ALA A 177 -21.32 19.76 15.21
N ALA A 178 -22.52 19.23 15.40
CA ALA A 178 -23.07 18.96 16.73
C ALA A 178 -22.33 17.84 17.50
N PHE A 179 -21.84 16.80 16.83
CA PHE A 179 -21.03 15.75 17.46
C PHE A 179 -19.73 16.28 18.07
N GLN A 180 -19.17 17.37 17.53
CA GLN A 180 -17.99 18.02 18.11
C GLN A 180 -18.29 18.70 19.44
N LEU A 181 -19.56 19.04 19.69
CA LEU A 181 -20.03 19.73 20.88
C LEU A 181 -20.66 18.79 21.93
N ALA A 182 -20.80 17.50 21.60
CA ALA A 182 -21.39 16.53 22.51
C ALA A 182 -20.50 16.35 23.76
N ARG A 183 -21.08 16.51 24.95
CA ARG A 183 -20.36 16.44 26.23
C ARG A 183 -20.74 15.22 27.07
N SER A 184 -21.78 14.48 26.68
CA SER A 184 -22.28 13.30 27.40
C SER A 184 -22.71 12.16 26.46
N ASP A 185 -22.73 10.93 26.99
CA ASP A 185 -23.36 9.76 26.38
C ASP A 185 -24.81 10.02 25.92
N ALA A 186 -25.57 10.83 26.67
CA ALA A 186 -26.94 11.19 26.30
C ALA A 186 -26.98 12.06 25.02
N ASP A 187 -26.05 13.02 24.90
CA ASP A 187 -25.92 13.84 23.69
C ASP A 187 -25.52 12.98 22.49
N ILE A 188 -24.56 12.06 22.68
CA ILE A 188 -24.09 11.14 21.63
C ILE A 188 -25.23 10.22 21.19
N ALA A 189 -25.97 9.64 22.13
CA ALA A 189 -27.11 8.79 21.84
C ALA A 189 -28.18 9.55 21.06
N ALA A 190 -28.53 10.77 21.48
CA ALA A 190 -29.48 11.62 20.77
C ALA A 190 -29.01 11.95 19.34
N LEU A 191 -27.73 12.32 19.15
CA LEU A 191 -27.18 12.61 17.82
C LEU A 191 -27.06 11.35 16.93
N ALA A 192 -26.80 10.20 17.53
CA ALA A 192 -26.78 8.90 16.86
C ALA A 192 -28.19 8.50 16.39
N GLU A 193 -29.22 8.70 17.22
CA GLU A 193 -30.63 8.50 16.84
C GLU A 193 -31.03 9.39 15.66
N VAL A 194 -30.60 10.67 15.67
CA VAL A 194 -30.87 11.60 14.56
C VAL A 194 -30.13 11.17 13.29
N THR A 195 -28.87 10.76 13.41
CA THR A 195 -28.08 10.21 12.30
C THR A 195 -28.78 8.99 11.71
N GLU A 196 -29.26 8.08 12.56
CA GLU A 196 -30.02 6.92 12.14
C GLU A 196 -31.34 7.32 11.46
N ALA A 197 -32.06 8.31 11.97
CA ALA A 197 -33.27 8.84 11.35
C ALA A 197 -32.99 9.41 9.94
N ILE A 198 -31.90 10.15 9.76
CA ILE A 198 -31.44 10.65 8.45
C ILE A 198 -31.13 9.50 7.49
N HIS A 199 -30.47 8.44 7.96
CA HIS A 199 -30.21 7.25 7.13
C HIS A 199 -31.46 6.41 6.85
N ARG A 200 -32.42 6.34 7.79
CA ARG A 200 -33.70 5.62 7.63
C ARG A 200 -34.70 6.38 6.77
N ALA A 201 -34.59 7.70 6.63
CA ALA A 201 -35.47 8.52 5.80
C ALA A 201 -35.58 7.99 4.36
N TRP A 202 -34.45 7.53 3.81
CA TRP A 202 -34.42 6.72 2.60
C TRP A 202 -33.10 5.96 2.49
N ARG A 203 -33.22 4.69 2.11
CA ARG A 203 -32.10 3.80 1.79
C ARG A 203 -32.21 3.45 0.31
N PRO A 204 -31.13 3.63 -0.47
CA PRO A 204 -31.11 3.17 -1.84
C PRO A 204 -31.42 1.68 -1.89
N THR A 205 -32.34 1.28 -2.77
CA THR A 205 -32.46 -0.13 -3.17
C THR A 205 -31.13 -0.56 -3.79
N ALA A 206 -30.69 -1.80 -3.54
CA ALA A 206 -29.36 -2.33 -3.87
C ALA A 206 -28.66 -1.63 -5.05
N SER A 207 -27.41 -1.16 -4.83
CA SER A 207 -26.57 -0.45 -5.80
C SER A 207 -26.86 -0.87 -7.23
N SER A 208 -27.44 0.03 -8.04
CA SER A 208 -27.69 -0.22 -9.46
C SER A 208 -26.34 -0.49 -10.14
N ASP A 209 -26.01 -1.76 -10.39
CA ASP A 209 -24.82 -2.10 -11.14
C ASP A 209 -25.01 -1.57 -12.56
N LEU A 210 -24.35 -0.46 -12.85
CA LEU A 210 -24.43 0.21 -14.14
C LEU A 210 -24.03 -0.74 -15.28
N SER A 211 -23.15 -1.71 -15.00
CA SER A 211 -22.76 -2.75 -15.96
C SER A 211 -23.90 -3.71 -16.26
N VAL A 212 -24.75 -4.03 -15.27
CA VAL A 212 -25.97 -4.84 -15.46
C VAL A 212 -27.03 -4.04 -16.19
N LEU A 213 -27.20 -2.76 -15.86
CA LEU A 213 -28.15 -1.87 -16.53
C LEU A 213 -27.83 -1.76 -18.03
N VAL A 214 -26.60 -1.39 -18.37
CA VAL A 214 -26.12 -1.28 -19.75
C VAL A 214 -26.24 -2.62 -20.48
N ARG A 215 -25.85 -3.73 -19.84
CA ARG A 215 -25.96 -5.07 -20.44
C ARG A 215 -27.41 -5.46 -20.75
N THR A 216 -28.32 -5.22 -19.81
CA THR A 216 -29.74 -5.55 -19.96
C THR A 216 -30.34 -4.72 -21.09
N MET A 217 -30.05 -3.42 -21.13
CA MET A 217 -30.46 -2.52 -22.21
C MET A 217 -29.92 -2.98 -23.57
N CYS A 218 -28.62 -3.24 -23.70
CA CYS A 218 -27.97 -3.66 -24.95
C CYS A 218 -28.46 -5.03 -25.48
N SER A 219 -29.14 -5.83 -24.64
CA SER A 219 -29.69 -7.13 -25.02
C SER A 219 -31.12 -7.05 -25.57
N ARG A 220 -31.82 -5.91 -25.41
CA ARG A 220 -33.20 -5.73 -25.87
C ARG A 220 -33.27 -5.65 -27.41
N PRO A 221 -34.04 -6.52 -28.10
CA PRO A 221 -34.11 -6.53 -29.56
C PRO A 221 -34.55 -5.20 -30.18
N ALA A 222 -35.53 -4.52 -29.57
CA ALA A 222 -36.03 -3.23 -30.04
C ALA A 222 -34.96 -2.13 -30.03
N ILE A 223 -34.08 -2.12 -29.02
CA ILE A 223 -32.99 -1.13 -28.92
C ILE A 223 -31.91 -1.41 -29.96
N ARG A 224 -31.56 -2.69 -30.15
CA ARG A 224 -30.54 -3.12 -31.13
C ARG A 224 -30.94 -2.85 -32.59
N GLN A 225 -32.24 -2.72 -32.88
CA GLN A 225 -32.75 -2.35 -34.20
C GLN A 225 -32.77 -0.82 -34.43
N GLY A 226 -32.63 -0.02 -33.38
CA GLY A 226 -32.59 1.45 -33.43
C GLY A 226 -31.19 2.04 -33.62
N SER A 227 -31.11 3.37 -33.54
CA SER A 227 -29.85 4.13 -33.51
C SER A 227 -29.16 4.07 -32.15
N LEU A 228 -27.88 4.43 -32.09
CA LEU A 228 -27.15 4.58 -30.83
C LEU A 228 -27.75 5.68 -29.95
N GLU A 229 -28.25 6.75 -30.58
CA GLU A 229 -29.01 7.82 -29.92
C GLU A 229 -30.23 7.28 -29.16
N ASN A 230 -31.05 6.43 -29.79
CA ASN A 230 -32.19 5.80 -29.13
C ASN A 230 -31.75 4.89 -27.96
N ALA A 231 -30.61 4.21 -28.09
CA ALA A 231 -30.07 3.39 -27.01
C ALA A 231 -29.59 4.26 -25.83
N ALA A 232 -28.98 5.41 -26.12
CA ALA A 232 -28.52 6.37 -25.12
C ALA A 232 -29.70 7.03 -24.39
N ASP A 233 -30.76 7.40 -25.10
CA ASP A 233 -32.02 7.91 -24.53
C ASP A 233 -32.67 6.91 -23.56
N GLN A 234 -32.79 5.65 -23.98
CA GLN A 234 -33.41 4.59 -23.18
C GLN A 234 -32.55 4.20 -21.97
N LEU A 235 -31.22 4.25 -22.10
CA LEU A 235 -30.32 4.07 -20.96
C LEU A 235 -30.52 5.17 -19.92
N ALA A 236 -30.65 6.42 -20.35
CA ALA A 236 -30.90 7.54 -19.45
C ALA A 236 -32.27 7.40 -18.76
N ALA A 237 -33.32 7.02 -19.50
CA ALA A 237 -34.65 6.79 -18.95
C ALA A 237 -34.67 5.67 -17.89
N ASP A 238 -34.07 4.51 -18.20
CA ASP A 238 -33.99 3.40 -17.25
C ASP A 238 -33.16 3.78 -16.00
N TYR A 239 -32.08 4.54 -16.19
CA TYR A 239 -31.26 5.05 -15.07
C TYR A 239 -32.04 6.00 -14.16
N LEU A 240 -32.81 6.94 -14.73
CA LEU A 240 -33.65 7.86 -13.98
C LEU A 240 -34.76 7.13 -13.21
N GLN A 241 -35.32 6.08 -13.80
CA GLN A 241 -36.31 5.24 -13.13
C GLN A 241 -35.72 4.50 -11.92
N GLN A 242 -34.50 3.98 -12.04
CA GLN A 242 -33.81 3.31 -10.93
C GLN A 242 -33.33 4.26 -9.82
N SER A 243 -33.04 5.51 -10.18
CA SER A 243 -32.60 6.56 -9.25
C SER A 243 -33.74 7.43 -8.71
N THR A 244 -35.00 7.02 -8.90
CA THR A 244 -36.17 7.75 -8.40
C THR A 244 -36.24 7.68 -6.88
N VAL A 245 -36.40 8.85 -6.24
CA VAL A 245 -36.58 8.97 -4.79
C VAL A 245 -38.05 9.31 -4.51
N PRO A 246 -38.74 8.56 -3.64
CA PRO A 246 -40.12 8.88 -3.23
C PRO A 246 -40.25 10.26 -2.56
N GLY A 247 -41.36 10.97 -2.79
CA GLY A 247 -41.58 12.31 -2.19
C GLY A 247 -41.62 12.32 -0.65
N ASP A 248 -42.12 11.24 -0.04
CA ASP A 248 -42.15 11.04 1.41
C ASP A 248 -40.74 10.85 2.01
N ALA A 249 -39.74 10.47 1.22
CA ALA A 249 -38.34 10.44 1.67
C ALA A 249 -37.85 11.84 2.03
N TRP A 250 -38.14 12.84 1.19
CA TRP A 250 -37.76 14.24 1.43
C TRP A 250 -38.44 14.79 2.69
N GLU A 251 -39.71 14.46 2.88
CA GLU A 251 -40.45 14.84 4.09
C GLU A 251 -39.87 14.19 5.35
N ARG A 252 -39.55 12.89 5.31
CA ARG A 252 -38.88 12.20 6.43
C ARG A 252 -37.50 12.77 6.75
N LEU A 253 -36.72 13.16 5.73
CA LEU A 253 -35.43 13.81 5.92
C LEU A 253 -35.58 15.16 6.63
N GLY A 254 -36.55 15.97 6.20
CA GLY A 254 -36.89 17.23 6.85
C GLY A 254 -37.36 17.03 8.30
N ALA A 255 -38.23 16.04 8.54
CA ALA A 255 -38.75 15.71 9.86
C ALA A 255 -37.65 15.30 10.85
N ALA A 256 -36.64 14.55 10.40
CA ALA A 256 -35.51 14.16 11.24
C ALA A 256 -34.77 15.39 11.82
N LEU A 257 -34.54 16.43 11.01
CA LEU A 257 -33.88 17.66 11.47
C LEU A 257 -34.81 18.58 12.25
N VAL A 258 -36.10 18.65 11.90
CA VAL A 258 -37.09 19.40 12.69
C VAL A 258 -37.16 18.86 14.12
N ASN A 259 -37.23 17.53 14.28
CA ASN A 259 -37.27 16.88 15.58
C ASN A 259 -35.97 17.08 16.37
N ALA A 260 -34.82 17.09 15.69
CA ALA A 260 -33.50 17.29 16.31
C ALA A 260 -33.21 18.75 16.67
N TYR A 261 -33.89 19.71 16.05
CA TYR A 261 -33.56 21.14 16.14
C TYR A 261 -33.41 21.66 17.58
N PRO A 262 -34.30 21.35 18.54
CA PRO A 262 -34.14 21.79 19.93
C PRO A 262 -32.84 21.31 20.57
N THR A 263 -32.49 20.03 20.39
CA THR A 263 -31.25 19.43 20.89
C THR A 263 -30.03 20.10 20.27
N LEU A 264 -30.05 20.33 18.96
CA LEU A 264 -28.95 21.01 18.25
C LEU A 264 -28.76 22.45 18.74
N THR A 265 -29.85 23.20 18.97
CA THR A 265 -29.78 24.56 19.52
C THR A 265 -29.24 24.57 20.95
N GLN A 266 -29.63 23.59 21.78
CA GLN A 266 -29.12 23.46 23.15
C GLN A 266 -27.61 23.19 23.17
N LEU A 267 -27.13 22.29 22.30
CA LEU A 267 -25.70 21.98 22.18
C LEU A 267 -24.87 23.20 21.76
N ALA A 268 -25.36 23.94 20.76
CA ALA A 268 -24.74 25.19 20.32
C ALA A 268 -24.64 26.22 21.46
N ALA A 269 -25.76 26.51 22.14
CA ALA A 269 -25.83 27.52 23.19
C ALA A 269 -24.93 27.17 24.40
N SER A 270 -24.81 25.89 24.73
CA SER A 270 -24.01 25.41 25.87
C SER A 270 -22.50 25.63 25.66
N ALA A 271 -22.04 25.66 24.41
CA ALA A 271 -20.63 25.88 24.06
C ALA A 271 -20.27 27.37 23.88
N SER A 272 -21.24 28.22 23.49
CA SER A 272 -21.04 29.66 23.31
C SER A 272 -20.87 30.46 24.61
N ALA A 273 -21.19 29.88 25.77
CA ALA A 273 -21.01 30.51 27.08
C ALA A 273 -19.54 30.59 27.56
N ASP A 274 -18.63 29.82 26.95
CA ASP A 274 -17.24 29.67 27.38
C ASP A 274 -16.26 30.61 26.63
N SER A 275 -16.57 31.92 26.57
CA SER A 275 -15.82 32.91 25.78
C SER A 275 -14.61 33.51 26.53
N GLY A 276 -13.39 33.14 26.13
CA GLY A 276 -12.15 33.74 26.64
C GLY A 276 -10.86 32.92 26.48
N ALA A 277 -10.87 31.84 25.70
CA ALA A 277 -9.79 30.86 25.70
C ALA A 277 -8.69 31.09 24.63
N PRO A 278 -7.45 30.59 24.83
CA PRO A 278 -6.35 30.71 23.87
C PRO A 278 -6.69 30.12 22.50
N THR A 279 -6.10 30.67 21.41
CA THR A 279 -6.41 30.37 19.99
C THR A 279 -6.33 28.88 19.60
N ASP A 280 -5.53 28.09 20.32
CA ASP A 280 -5.35 26.64 20.08
C ASP A 280 -6.01 25.75 21.16
N SER A 281 -6.73 26.35 22.10
CA SER A 281 -7.44 25.63 23.15
C SER A 281 -8.67 24.90 22.62
N LEU A 282 -9.12 23.90 23.37
CA LEU A 282 -10.34 23.16 23.07
C LEU A 282 -11.58 24.05 23.11
N LEU A 283 -11.63 24.98 24.06
CA LEU A 283 -12.70 25.96 24.16
C LEU A 283 -12.79 26.84 22.91
N ALA A 284 -11.66 27.21 22.31
CA ALA A 284 -11.65 27.93 21.03
C ALA A 284 -12.18 27.06 19.88
N ARG A 285 -11.87 25.76 19.85
CA ARG A 285 -12.42 24.82 18.85
C ARG A 285 -13.92 24.59 19.05
N ASP A 286 -14.37 24.38 20.28
CA ASP A 286 -15.78 24.23 20.64
C ASP A 286 -16.56 25.50 20.26
N HIS A 287 -15.97 26.69 20.46
CA HIS A 287 -16.58 27.96 20.05
C HIS A 287 -16.71 28.09 18.52
N VAL A 288 -15.69 27.66 17.76
CA VAL A 288 -15.76 27.61 16.30
C VAL A 288 -16.85 26.62 15.84
N ALA A 289 -16.89 25.42 16.43
CA ALA A 289 -17.91 24.42 16.11
C ALA A 289 -19.33 24.89 16.49
N ALA A 290 -19.48 25.59 17.61
CA ALA A 290 -20.73 26.23 18.04
C ALA A 290 -21.17 27.28 17.02
N GLY A 291 -20.29 28.20 16.62
CA GLY A 291 -20.59 29.21 15.60
C GLY A 291 -20.96 28.59 14.24
N GLN A 292 -20.30 27.50 13.85
CA GLN A 292 -20.67 26.74 12.64
C GLN A 292 -22.08 26.16 12.74
N LEU A 293 -22.40 25.51 13.87
CA LEU A 293 -23.71 24.94 14.10
C LEU A 293 -24.80 26.02 14.17
N GLU A 294 -24.56 27.12 14.88
CA GLU A 294 -25.46 28.28 14.94
C GLU A 294 -25.75 28.87 13.56
N THR A 295 -24.73 28.97 12.70
CA THR A 295 -24.89 29.45 11.33
C THR A 295 -25.87 28.56 10.53
N TYR A 296 -25.69 27.24 10.60
CA TYR A 296 -26.61 26.31 9.95
C TYR A 296 -28.02 26.37 10.55
N LEU A 297 -28.12 26.40 11.88
CA LEU A 297 -29.42 26.48 12.57
C LEU A 297 -30.16 27.78 12.26
N SER A 298 -29.45 28.90 12.15
CA SER A 298 -30.01 30.20 11.76
C SER A 298 -30.59 30.15 10.35
N TYR A 299 -29.83 29.62 9.38
CA TYR A 299 -30.35 29.41 8.02
C TYR A 299 -31.54 28.46 7.99
N LEU A 300 -31.48 27.32 8.69
CA LEU A 300 -32.56 26.33 8.68
C LEU A 300 -33.81 26.84 9.43
N GLY A 301 -33.63 27.69 10.45
CA GLY A 301 -34.68 28.20 11.33
C GLY A 301 -35.43 29.45 10.85
N THR A 302 -35.00 30.13 9.79
CA THR A 302 -35.65 31.38 9.29
C THR A 302 -36.80 31.11 8.31
N TYR A 303 -38.06 31.28 8.71
CA TYR A 303 -39.23 30.97 7.86
C TYR A 303 -39.77 32.21 7.13
N PRO A 304 -40.01 32.15 5.80
CA PRO A 304 -40.65 33.24 5.09
C PRO A 304 -42.16 33.32 5.43
N GLY A 305 -42.60 34.48 5.95
CA GLY A 305 -44.01 34.90 5.87
C GLY A 305 -45.00 34.38 6.92
N ARG A 306 -44.56 33.73 8.00
CA ARG A 306 -45.44 33.39 9.13
C ARG A 306 -44.77 33.74 10.46
N ALA A 307 -45.34 34.71 11.16
CA ALA A 307 -44.89 35.15 12.48
C ALA A 307 -45.32 34.20 13.61
N ASP A 308 -46.13 33.18 13.30
CA ASP A 308 -46.60 32.17 14.23
C ASP A 308 -46.15 30.77 13.77
N ASP A 309 -45.55 30.06 14.72
CA ASP A 309 -44.95 28.73 14.66
C ASP A 309 -45.53 27.73 13.64
N SER A 310 -44.66 27.23 12.76
CA SER A 310 -44.38 25.79 12.73
C SER A 310 -43.14 25.53 11.87
N ARG A 311 -42.07 25.06 12.52
CA ARG A 311 -40.95 24.41 11.83
C ARG A 311 -41.48 23.13 11.18
N ASP A 312 -41.85 23.18 9.90
CA ASP A 312 -42.43 22.05 9.19
C ASP A 312 -41.40 21.28 8.35
N ALA A 313 -41.59 19.97 8.26
CA ALA A 313 -40.68 19.07 7.54
C ALA A 313 -40.51 19.42 6.04
N PRO A 314 -41.55 19.83 5.29
CA PRO A 314 -41.39 20.27 3.90
C PRO A 314 -40.45 21.46 3.74
N THR A 315 -40.58 22.47 4.61
CA THR A 315 -39.72 23.67 4.58
C THR A 315 -38.30 23.39 5.08
N MET A 316 -38.07 22.32 5.85
CA MET A 316 -36.71 21.88 6.15
C MET A 316 -36.09 21.20 4.91
N ALA A 317 -36.86 20.34 4.24
CA ALA A 317 -36.40 19.57 3.08
C ALA A 317 -35.96 20.46 1.90
N TRP A 318 -36.77 21.45 1.49
CA TRP A 318 -36.39 22.34 0.39
C TRP A 318 -35.19 23.27 0.73
N LYS A 319 -34.90 23.57 2.01
CA LYS A 319 -33.76 24.39 2.42
C LYS A 319 -32.46 23.59 2.34
N LEU A 320 -32.53 22.31 2.71
CA LEU A 320 -31.44 21.37 2.49
C LEU A 320 -31.17 21.20 0.99
N PHE A 321 -32.23 21.09 0.19
CA PHE A 321 -32.11 21.08 -1.28
C PHE A 321 -31.48 22.38 -1.81
N ASP A 322 -31.95 23.56 -1.37
CA ASP A 322 -31.42 24.85 -1.81
C ASP A 322 -29.94 25.01 -1.48
N LEU A 323 -29.53 24.62 -0.29
CA LEU A 323 -28.13 24.66 0.13
C LEU A 323 -27.28 23.70 -0.70
N ALA A 324 -27.72 22.44 -0.83
CA ALA A 324 -27.05 21.40 -1.60
C ALA A 324 -26.89 21.77 -3.08
N THR A 325 -27.97 22.21 -3.73
CA THR A 325 -27.98 22.53 -5.16
C THR A 325 -27.23 23.83 -5.46
N THR A 326 -27.30 24.83 -4.58
CA THR A 326 -26.54 26.08 -4.73
C THR A 326 -25.03 25.81 -4.63
N GLN A 327 -24.59 25.07 -3.60
CA GLN A 327 -23.19 24.68 -3.47
C GLN A 327 -22.72 23.89 -4.70
N ARG A 328 -23.55 22.95 -5.18
CA ARG A 328 -23.25 22.13 -6.36
C ARG A 328 -23.22 22.91 -7.67
N ALA A 329 -24.04 23.95 -7.81
CA ALA A 329 -24.04 24.83 -8.97
C ALA A 329 -22.76 25.68 -9.07
N MET A 330 -22.18 26.04 -7.92
CA MET A 330 -21.00 26.92 -7.84
C MET A 330 -19.66 26.18 -7.91
N LEU A 331 -19.66 24.85 -7.72
CA LEU A 331 -18.44 24.03 -7.67
C LEU A 331 -18.37 23.00 -8.81
N PRO A 332 -17.17 22.53 -9.20
CA PRO A 332 -17.01 21.50 -10.22
C PRO A 332 -17.75 20.18 -9.87
N ALA A 333 -18.23 19.48 -10.91
CA ALA A 333 -19.07 18.31 -10.73
C ALA A 333 -18.30 17.04 -10.29
N ASP A 334 -16.99 16.98 -10.50
CA ASP A 334 -16.23 15.72 -10.48
C ASP A 334 -15.95 15.15 -9.09
N ALA A 335 -16.17 15.92 -8.02
CA ALA A 335 -15.97 15.43 -6.66
C ALA A 335 -17.20 14.62 -6.18
N GLU A 336 -17.06 13.29 -6.22
CA GLU A 336 -18.15 12.32 -6.04
C GLU A 336 -18.59 12.09 -4.59
N ILE A 337 -17.69 12.20 -3.61
CA ILE A 337 -18.01 11.86 -2.22
C ILE A 337 -17.46 12.95 -1.31
N GLU A 338 -18.31 13.56 -0.49
CA GLU A 338 -17.91 14.48 0.59
C GLU A 338 -17.31 13.71 1.77
N GLN A 339 -16.26 12.92 1.51
CA GLN A 339 -15.55 12.13 2.51
C GLN A 339 -14.11 12.61 2.60
N GLY A 340 -13.74 13.09 3.79
CA GLY A 340 -12.35 13.33 4.15
C GLY A 340 -11.61 12.00 4.23
N LEU A 341 -10.41 11.95 3.67
CA LEU A 341 -9.49 10.84 3.84
C LEU A 341 -8.50 11.20 4.94
N GLU A 342 -8.12 10.25 5.77
CA GLU A 342 -7.01 10.40 6.72
C GLU A 342 -5.97 9.35 6.39
N LEU A 343 -4.71 9.76 6.33
CA LEU A 343 -3.61 8.85 6.02
C LEU A 343 -2.85 8.54 7.31
N VAL A 344 -2.89 7.26 7.70
CA VAL A 344 -2.05 6.75 8.78
C VAL A 344 -0.86 6.03 8.15
N GLN A 345 0.34 6.53 8.41
CA GLN A 345 1.56 5.83 8.01
C GLN A 345 1.91 4.78 9.05
N VAL A 346 1.86 3.50 8.66
CA VAL A 346 2.35 2.38 9.48
C VAL A 346 3.72 1.97 8.97
N SER A 347 4.73 2.00 9.84
CA SER A 347 6.11 1.66 9.47
C SER A 347 6.83 0.88 10.56
N ALA A 348 7.93 0.21 10.18
CA ALA A 348 8.83 -0.46 11.11
C ALA A 348 9.84 0.49 11.79
N ASP A 349 9.81 1.78 11.45
CA ASP A 349 10.58 2.84 12.14
C ASP A 349 9.86 3.29 13.42
N THR A 350 9.42 2.32 14.22
CA THR A 350 8.71 2.54 15.48
C THR A 350 9.66 2.32 16.65
N ARG A 351 9.50 3.07 17.75
CA ARG A 351 10.30 2.85 18.97
C ARG A 351 9.67 1.74 19.81
N SER A 352 10.48 0.93 20.49
CA SER A 352 10.01 -0.01 21.51
C SER A 352 10.88 0.08 22.75
N LEU A 353 10.26 0.12 23.92
CA LEU A 353 10.96 0.11 25.21
C LEU A 353 11.55 -1.28 25.54
N LEU A 354 11.11 -2.34 24.88
CA LEU A 354 11.65 -3.70 25.06
C LEU A 354 12.96 -3.90 24.28
N ALA A 355 13.25 -3.02 23.33
CA ALA A 355 14.42 -3.10 22.45
C ALA A 355 14.90 -1.69 22.02
N PRO A 356 15.40 -0.88 22.97
CA PRO A 356 15.73 0.53 22.75
C PRO A 356 16.85 0.76 21.73
N ASP A 357 17.72 -0.23 21.51
CA ASP A 357 18.82 -0.14 20.55
C ASP A 357 18.37 -0.33 19.10
N TRP A 358 17.15 -0.83 18.89
CA TRP A 358 16.58 -1.13 17.58
C TRP A 358 15.51 -0.09 17.23
N GLN A 359 15.93 1.04 16.67
CA GLN A 359 15.05 2.19 16.42
C GLN A 359 14.52 2.27 15.00
N THR A 360 15.23 1.68 14.04
CA THR A 360 14.92 1.80 12.62
C THR A 360 14.60 0.45 11.99
N ALA A 361 13.80 0.47 10.94
CA ALA A 361 13.48 -0.69 10.11
C ALA A 361 14.77 -1.37 9.60
N GLN A 362 15.79 -0.58 9.26
CA GLN A 362 17.07 -1.08 8.75
C GLN A 362 17.87 -1.87 9.80
N GLN A 363 17.74 -1.50 11.07
CA GLN A 363 18.36 -2.23 12.17
C GLN A 363 17.58 -3.52 12.45
N LYS A 364 16.26 -3.44 12.53
CA LYS A 364 15.39 -4.56 12.95
C LYS A 364 15.18 -5.64 11.89
N LEU A 365 14.94 -5.22 10.64
CA LEU A 365 14.41 -6.08 9.58
C LEU A 365 15.53 -6.60 8.68
N THR A 366 15.63 -7.92 8.63
CA THR A 366 16.53 -8.63 7.71
C THR A 366 16.05 -8.56 6.26
N GLY A 367 14.75 -8.33 6.06
CA GLY A 367 14.09 -8.10 4.78
C GLY A 367 14.70 -6.96 3.99
N MET A 368 15.12 -5.89 4.67
CA MET A 368 15.71 -4.70 4.05
C MET A 368 17.06 -4.97 3.36
N ARG A 369 17.66 -6.15 3.58
CA ARG A 369 18.84 -6.60 2.85
C ARG A 369 18.47 -6.96 1.40
N LEU A 370 19.42 -6.80 0.47
CA LEU A 370 19.23 -7.14 -0.95
C LEU A 370 17.94 -6.52 -1.53
N HIS A 371 17.80 -5.19 -1.44
CA HIS A 371 16.66 -4.44 -1.97
C HIS A 371 15.29 -5.00 -1.53
N HIS A 372 15.09 -5.22 -0.23
CA HIS A 372 13.83 -5.70 0.36
C HIS A 372 13.49 -7.20 0.15
N PHE A 373 14.41 -8.00 -0.42
CA PHE A 373 14.21 -9.44 -0.61
C PHE A 373 14.98 -10.33 0.38
N GLY A 374 15.68 -9.74 1.36
CA GLY A 374 16.53 -10.47 2.30
C GLY A 374 15.77 -11.56 3.07
N ALA A 375 14.54 -11.28 3.50
CA ALA A 375 13.72 -12.17 4.33
C ALA A 375 13.35 -13.50 3.65
N PHE A 376 13.53 -13.62 2.33
CA PHE A 376 13.31 -14.87 1.61
C PHE A 376 14.49 -15.84 1.68
N TYR A 377 15.65 -15.37 2.15
CA TYR A 377 16.88 -16.15 2.20
C TYR A 377 16.87 -17.22 3.29
N LYS A 378 16.40 -16.87 4.50
CA LYS A 378 16.38 -17.74 5.69
C LYS A 378 15.04 -17.76 6.40
N ARG A 379 14.72 -18.88 7.04
CA ARG A 379 13.53 -18.99 7.91
C ARG A 379 13.62 -18.09 9.13
N SER A 380 14.78 -18.04 9.79
CA SER A 380 14.99 -17.19 10.97
C SER A 380 14.86 -15.70 10.65
N TRP A 381 15.31 -15.27 9.48
CA TRP A 381 15.15 -13.91 8.98
C TRP A 381 13.68 -13.56 8.78
N ARG A 382 12.92 -14.45 8.14
CA ARG A 382 11.47 -14.28 7.99
C ARG A 382 10.73 -14.25 9.33
N ALA A 383 11.08 -15.15 10.25
CA ALA A 383 10.47 -15.19 11.58
C ALA A 383 10.80 -13.93 12.39
N ASN A 384 12.03 -13.41 12.28
CA ASN A 384 12.43 -12.14 12.88
C ASN A 384 11.57 -10.98 12.33
N ASP A 385 11.46 -10.87 11.02
CA ASP A 385 10.68 -9.80 10.38
C ASP A 385 9.19 -9.90 10.68
N TRP A 386 8.65 -11.12 10.77
CA TRP A 386 7.27 -11.37 11.19
C TRP A 386 7.02 -10.90 12.62
N MET A 387 7.89 -11.30 13.56
CA MET A 387 7.82 -10.88 14.96
C MET A 387 7.88 -9.35 15.08
N TRP A 388 8.86 -8.71 14.42
CA TRP A 388 8.97 -7.23 14.41
C TRP A 388 7.75 -6.55 13.79
N GLY A 389 7.20 -7.10 12.70
CA GLY A 389 5.95 -6.60 12.12
C GLY A 389 4.79 -6.62 13.11
N ARG A 390 4.66 -7.67 13.93
CA ARG A 390 3.65 -7.75 15.00
C ARG A 390 3.94 -6.75 16.13
N LEU A 391 5.20 -6.58 16.54
CA LEU A 391 5.61 -5.64 17.60
C LEU A 391 5.36 -4.18 17.21
N ASP A 392 5.80 -3.79 16.02
CA ASP A 392 5.63 -2.43 15.50
C ASP A 392 4.14 -2.15 15.20
N GLY A 393 3.41 -3.15 14.66
CA GLY A 393 1.98 -3.06 14.44
C GLY A 393 1.18 -2.85 15.74
N ALA A 394 1.53 -3.55 16.82
CA ALA A 394 0.94 -3.33 18.13
C ALA A 394 1.20 -1.89 18.64
N GLY A 395 2.43 -1.38 18.46
CA GLY A 395 2.76 0.00 18.81
C GLY A 395 1.90 1.02 18.06
N TRP A 396 1.74 0.86 16.74
CA TRP A 396 0.89 1.74 15.93
C TRP A 396 -0.60 1.64 16.30
N LEU A 397 -1.12 0.44 16.55
CA LEU A 397 -2.51 0.27 16.95
C LEU A 397 -2.81 1.00 18.26
N VAL A 398 -1.92 0.89 19.25
CA VAL A 398 -2.06 1.61 20.53
C VAL A 398 -1.99 3.12 20.31
N HIS A 399 -1.06 3.59 19.49
CA HIS A 399 -0.94 5.00 19.15
C HIS A 399 -2.21 5.57 18.51
N VAL A 400 -2.81 4.84 17.56
CA VAL A 400 -4.05 5.24 16.88
C VAL A 400 -5.26 5.21 17.82
N LEU A 401 -5.35 4.21 18.69
CA LEU A 401 -6.46 4.07 19.64
C LEU A 401 -6.42 5.13 20.75
N LEU A 402 -5.21 5.59 21.11
CA LEU A 402 -4.99 6.66 22.08
C LEU A 402 -5.10 8.06 21.43
N ASP A 403 -6.19 8.30 20.69
CA ASP A 403 -6.53 9.65 20.20
C ASP A 403 -6.81 10.57 21.40
N PRO A 404 -6.05 11.68 21.58
CA PRO A 404 -6.27 12.63 22.65
C PRO A 404 -7.72 13.11 22.80
N ARG A 405 -8.48 13.21 21.69
CA ARG A 405 -9.92 13.58 21.72
C ARG A 405 -10.75 12.54 22.45
N ARG A 406 -10.55 11.27 22.11
CA ARG A 406 -11.29 10.14 22.69
C ARG A 406 -10.90 9.95 24.15
N VAL A 407 -9.62 10.10 24.48
CA VAL A 407 -9.12 10.00 25.86
C VAL A 407 -9.77 11.06 26.76
N ARG A 408 -9.79 12.33 26.33
CA ARG A 408 -10.47 13.40 27.08
C ARG A 408 -11.94 13.11 27.32
N TRP A 409 -12.64 12.62 26.30
CA TRP A 409 -14.05 12.25 26.43
C TRP A 409 -14.26 11.17 27.50
N ILE A 410 -13.47 10.07 27.47
CA ILE A 410 -13.55 9.00 28.47
C ILE A 410 -13.31 9.52 29.90
N VAL A 411 -12.36 10.45 30.07
CA VAL A 411 -12.06 11.05 31.38
C VAL A 411 -13.16 12.00 31.83
N GLY A 412 -13.80 12.73 30.91
CA GLY A 412 -14.90 13.64 31.21
C GLY A 412 -16.16 12.94 31.74
N GLU A 413 -16.42 11.71 31.29
CA GLU A 413 -17.57 10.91 31.72
C GLU A 413 -17.39 10.19 33.06
N ARG A 414 -16.24 10.36 33.72
CA ARG A 414 -16.01 9.72 35.01
C ARG A 414 -17.07 10.17 36.03
N ALA A 415 -17.69 9.21 36.71
CA ALA A 415 -18.74 9.49 37.70
C ALA A 415 -18.27 10.34 38.89
N ASP A 416 -16.96 10.36 39.16
CA ASP A 416 -16.35 11.11 40.26
C ASP A 416 -15.42 12.21 39.73
N THR A 417 -16.01 13.25 39.13
CA THR A 417 -15.27 14.42 38.63
C THR A 417 -14.64 15.25 39.75
N ASN A 418 -15.17 15.16 40.97
CA ASN A 418 -14.75 15.91 42.16
C ASN A 418 -13.89 15.09 43.14
N GLY A 419 -13.53 13.85 42.78
CA GLY A 419 -12.65 13.02 43.58
C GLY A 419 -11.25 13.64 43.72
N PRO A 420 -10.46 13.24 44.73
CA PRO A 420 -9.14 13.79 45.00
C PRO A 420 -8.10 13.49 43.90
N GLN A 421 -8.42 12.61 42.95
CA GLN A 421 -7.52 12.17 41.87
C GLN A 421 -7.73 12.99 40.59
N SER A 422 -6.64 13.48 40.00
CA SER A 422 -6.70 14.18 38.71
C SER A 422 -7.20 13.25 37.60
N GLY A 423 -7.78 13.80 36.54
CA GLY A 423 -8.20 13.07 35.35
C GLY A 423 -7.03 12.33 34.70
N ALA A 424 -5.85 12.96 34.62
CA ALA A 424 -4.63 12.31 34.14
C ALA A 424 -4.23 11.11 35.00
N GLN A 425 -4.24 11.26 36.33
CA GLN A 425 -3.92 10.17 37.27
C GLN A 425 -4.94 9.03 37.18
N TRP A 426 -6.23 9.35 37.08
CA TRP A 426 -7.30 8.36 36.95
C TRP A 426 -7.13 7.56 35.65
N PHE A 427 -6.91 8.26 34.54
CA PHE A 427 -6.72 7.62 33.24
C PHE A 427 -5.50 6.71 33.23
N LEU A 428 -4.38 7.19 33.79
CA LEU A 428 -3.18 6.39 33.93
C LEU A 428 -3.41 5.13 34.78
N GLY A 429 -4.18 5.24 35.86
CA GLY A 429 -4.63 4.08 36.66
C GLY A 429 -5.42 3.06 35.84
N LYS A 430 -6.34 3.52 34.97
CA LYS A 430 -7.07 2.63 34.05
C LYS A 430 -6.17 1.96 33.03
N LEU A 431 -5.14 2.66 32.53
CA LEU A 431 -4.15 2.05 31.66
C LEU A 431 -3.33 0.96 32.38
N LYS A 432 -2.99 1.15 33.66
CA LYS A 432 -2.36 0.12 34.50
C LYS A 432 -3.28 -1.11 34.66
N GLU A 433 -4.59 -0.92 34.88
CA GLU A 433 -5.57 -2.02 34.94
C GLU A 433 -5.66 -2.84 33.64
N LEU A 434 -5.36 -2.24 32.48
CA LEU A 434 -5.34 -2.94 31.18
C LEU A 434 -4.09 -3.82 30.99
N GLY A 435 -3.17 -3.83 31.96
CA GLY A 435 -1.97 -4.65 31.96
C GLY A 435 -0.70 -3.91 31.53
N ALA A 436 -0.70 -2.58 31.60
CA ALA A 436 0.54 -1.81 31.42
C ALA A 436 1.52 -2.12 32.56
N PRO A 437 2.82 -2.33 32.27
CA PRO A 437 3.80 -2.71 33.28
C PRO A 437 4.11 -1.55 34.22
N ASP A 438 4.45 -1.89 35.47
CA ASP A 438 4.92 -0.93 36.46
C ASP A 438 6.26 -0.30 36.06
N PHE A 439 6.47 0.96 36.45
CA PHE A 439 7.72 1.65 36.17
C PHE A 439 8.87 1.06 36.99
N PRO A 440 9.96 0.57 36.37
CA PRO A 440 11.15 0.22 37.10
C PRO A 440 11.83 1.47 37.66
N SER A 441 12.63 1.36 38.73
CA SER A 441 13.51 2.43 39.18
C SER A 441 14.86 2.32 38.45
N PRO A 442 15.36 3.35 37.73
CA PRO A 442 14.89 4.75 37.68
C PRO A 442 13.85 5.10 36.61
N GLY A 443 13.50 4.19 35.71
CA GLY A 443 12.50 4.33 34.65
C GLY A 443 12.86 3.44 33.45
N TYR A 444 12.12 3.54 32.35
CA TYR A 444 12.51 2.82 31.12
C TYR A 444 13.56 3.61 30.34
N PRO A 445 14.69 3.01 29.92
CA PRO A 445 15.71 3.73 29.19
C PRO A 445 15.18 4.20 27.83
N LEU A 446 15.36 5.49 27.55
CA LEU A 446 15.09 6.07 26.24
C LEU A 446 16.39 6.20 25.45
N PRO A 447 16.37 5.96 24.12
CA PRO A 447 17.55 6.12 23.30
C PRO A 447 18.03 7.58 23.28
N ALA A 448 19.34 7.78 23.42
CA ALA A 448 19.98 9.10 23.37
C ALA A 448 19.93 9.66 21.93
N VAL A 449 18.92 10.47 21.62
CA VAL A 449 18.84 11.17 20.33
C VAL A 449 19.88 12.29 20.31
N GLY A 450 20.82 12.25 19.35
CA GLY A 450 21.78 13.34 19.12
C GLY A 450 22.92 13.49 20.14
N GLY A 451 23.24 12.43 20.90
CA GLY A 451 24.35 12.47 21.89
C GLY A 451 24.02 13.19 23.20
N GLY A 452 22.74 13.45 23.48
CA GLY A 452 22.27 13.97 24.76
C GLY A 452 22.41 12.96 25.92
N PRO A 453 22.18 13.39 27.17
CA PRO A 453 22.24 12.51 28.34
C PRO A 453 21.21 11.38 28.25
N ALA A 454 21.51 10.22 28.83
CA ALA A 454 20.59 9.09 28.91
C ALA A 454 19.33 9.50 29.69
N GLN A 455 18.19 9.56 28.99
CA GLN A 455 16.90 9.88 29.59
C GLN A 455 16.15 8.59 29.91
N HIS A 456 15.29 8.64 30.93
CA HIS A 456 14.40 7.54 31.28
C HIS A 456 12.96 8.03 31.19
N LEU A 457 12.09 7.20 30.62
CA LEU A 457 10.66 7.41 30.66
C LEU A 457 10.15 7.10 32.06
N THR A 458 9.56 8.10 32.72
CA THR A 458 9.02 8.00 34.08
C THR A 458 7.52 8.25 34.11
N GLU A 459 6.88 7.88 35.21
CA GLU A 459 5.47 8.13 35.44
C GLU A 459 5.12 9.63 35.37
N ASP A 460 6.00 10.50 35.89
CA ASP A 460 5.82 11.95 35.85
C ASP A 460 5.78 12.50 34.42
N MET A 461 6.55 11.94 33.49
CA MET A 461 6.51 12.34 32.08
C MET A 461 5.16 12.02 31.42
N LEU A 462 4.54 10.90 31.81
CA LEU A 462 3.21 10.53 31.32
C LEU A 462 2.15 11.46 31.91
N LEU A 463 2.24 11.78 33.20
CA LEU A 463 1.32 12.73 33.84
C LEU A 463 1.41 14.13 33.24
N ASP A 464 2.61 14.59 32.90
CA ASP A 464 2.81 15.87 32.21
C ASP A 464 2.20 15.86 30.79
N GLU A 465 2.45 14.79 30.00
CA GLU A 465 1.86 14.59 28.67
C GLU A 465 0.32 14.57 28.72
N LEU A 466 -0.23 13.92 29.75
CA LEU A 466 -1.67 13.80 30.00
C LEU A 466 -2.29 15.03 30.68
N GLY A 467 -1.50 16.06 30.97
CA GLY A 467 -1.96 17.24 31.71
C GLY A 467 -3.06 18.05 31.02
N PHE A 468 -3.31 17.84 29.71
CA PHE A 468 -4.44 18.43 28.99
C PHE A 468 -5.81 17.86 29.42
N LEU A 469 -5.83 16.74 30.14
CA LEU A 469 -7.05 16.14 30.67
C LEU A 469 -7.56 16.89 31.91
N ASP A 470 -6.66 17.56 32.61
CA ASP A 470 -6.94 18.27 33.86
C ASP A 470 -7.20 19.77 33.65
N ASP A 471 -6.63 20.34 32.59
CA ASP A 471 -6.71 21.77 32.29
C ASP A 471 -7.35 22.02 30.90
N PRO A 472 -8.60 22.51 30.84
CA PRO A 472 -9.28 22.78 29.56
C PRO A 472 -8.66 23.96 28.77
N ALA A 473 -7.81 24.77 29.41
CA ALA A 473 -7.09 25.85 28.72
C ALA A 473 -5.86 25.34 27.96
N LYS A 474 -5.34 24.15 28.29
CA LYS A 474 -4.23 23.53 27.54
C LYS A 474 -4.70 23.11 26.14
N PRO A 475 -3.86 23.30 25.11
CA PRO A 475 -4.17 22.83 23.76
C PRO A 475 -4.24 21.31 23.73
N LEU A 476 -5.19 20.77 22.97
CA LEU A 476 -5.25 19.33 22.75
C LEU A 476 -4.04 18.90 21.89
N PRO A 477 -3.19 17.99 22.39
CA PRO A 477 -2.04 17.54 21.61
C PRO A 477 -2.50 16.76 20.38
N ALA A 478 -1.66 16.70 19.35
CA ALA A 478 -1.94 15.90 18.16
C ALA A 478 -1.85 14.39 18.43
N SER A 479 -1.04 13.98 19.42
CA SER A 479 -0.91 12.59 19.88
C SER A 479 -0.29 12.55 21.29
N ILE A 480 -0.38 11.41 21.96
CA ILE A 480 0.26 11.13 23.26
C ILE A 480 1.32 10.02 23.14
N PRO A 481 2.47 10.30 22.49
CA PRO A 481 3.46 9.30 22.12
C PRO A 481 4.11 8.57 23.31
N TRP A 482 4.29 9.22 24.46
CA TRP A 482 4.93 8.59 25.62
C TRP A 482 4.03 7.58 26.29
N THR A 483 2.77 7.97 26.52
CA THR A 483 1.72 7.10 27.03
C THR A 483 1.50 5.90 26.09
N ALA A 484 1.46 6.14 24.78
CA ALA A 484 1.33 5.06 23.80
C ALA A 484 2.55 4.12 23.79
N LEU A 485 3.76 4.67 23.86
CA LEU A 485 5.00 3.88 23.91
C LEU A 485 5.06 2.98 25.15
N TRP A 486 4.72 3.51 26.32
CA TRP A 486 4.65 2.73 27.56
C TRP A 486 3.56 1.66 27.52
N LEU A 487 2.33 2.04 27.17
CA LEU A 487 1.20 1.11 27.14
C LEU A 487 1.38 -0.01 26.09
N SER A 488 2.07 0.28 24.97
CA SER A 488 2.33 -0.71 23.92
C SER A 488 3.08 -1.95 24.42
N GLN A 489 3.85 -1.85 25.51
CA GLN A 489 4.56 -2.98 26.09
C GLN A 489 3.62 -4.11 26.49
N ALA A 490 2.40 -3.81 26.95
CA ALA A 490 1.43 -4.82 27.37
C ALA A 490 1.11 -5.83 26.26
N TRP A 491 0.98 -5.36 25.02
CA TRP A 491 0.75 -6.23 23.86
C TRP A 491 2.05 -6.74 23.25
N GLN A 492 3.11 -5.94 23.25
CA GLN A 492 4.41 -6.37 22.73
C GLN A 492 4.98 -7.56 23.54
N GLN A 493 4.80 -7.57 24.87
CA GLN A 493 5.19 -8.69 25.72
C GLN A 493 4.44 -9.99 25.34
N ARG A 494 3.12 -9.92 25.09
CA ARG A 494 2.34 -11.07 24.60
C ARG A 494 2.82 -11.57 23.24
N VAL A 495 3.16 -10.66 22.33
CA VAL A 495 3.76 -11.02 21.04
C VAL A 495 5.09 -11.75 21.25
N LEU A 496 5.93 -11.31 22.20
CA LEU A 496 7.19 -12.00 22.52
C LEU A 496 6.98 -13.37 23.17
N GLU A 497 5.99 -13.53 24.03
CA GLU A 497 5.63 -14.84 24.59
C GLU A 497 5.28 -15.86 23.49
N GLU A 498 4.59 -15.41 22.44
CA GLU A 498 4.19 -16.26 21.31
C GLU A 498 5.33 -16.50 20.29
N GLU A 499 6.09 -15.46 19.96
CA GLU A 499 6.97 -15.46 18.78
C GLU A 499 8.44 -15.72 19.10
N LEU A 500 8.92 -15.36 20.29
CA LEU A 500 10.36 -15.41 20.58
C LEU A 500 10.88 -16.86 20.62
N ASP A 501 10.10 -17.79 21.18
CA ASP A 501 10.40 -19.22 21.14
C ASP A 501 10.27 -19.78 19.72
N GLY A 502 9.28 -19.32 18.95
CA GLY A 502 9.15 -19.65 17.53
C GLY A 502 10.39 -19.25 16.74
N LEU A 503 10.88 -18.02 16.94
CA LEU A 503 12.10 -17.50 16.34
C LEU A 503 13.33 -18.31 16.76
N ALA A 504 13.51 -18.58 18.05
CA ALA A 504 14.62 -19.39 18.56
C ALA A 504 14.59 -20.82 17.99
N ASN A 505 13.41 -21.43 17.90
CA ASN A 505 13.25 -22.75 17.28
C ASN A 505 13.62 -22.73 15.79
N THR A 506 13.30 -21.68 15.03
CA THR A 506 13.73 -21.61 13.61
C THR A 506 15.25 -21.60 13.42
N VAL A 507 16.01 -21.23 14.46
CA VAL A 507 17.48 -21.27 14.48
C VAL A 507 18.01 -22.66 14.87
N LEU A 508 17.38 -23.32 15.84
CA LEU A 508 17.88 -24.56 16.46
C LEU A 508 17.26 -25.84 15.91
N ASP A 509 15.93 -25.85 15.72
CA ASP A 509 15.16 -27.02 15.33
C ASP A 509 14.40 -26.78 14.01
N PRO A 510 14.81 -27.40 12.91
CA PRO A 510 14.02 -27.36 11.70
C PRO A 510 12.74 -28.20 11.87
N GLN A 511 11.60 -27.70 11.37
CA GLN A 511 10.37 -28.50 11.27
C GLN A 511 10.63 -29.96 10.81
N PRO A 512 9.89 -30.95 11.33
CA PRO A 512 10.10 -32.37 11.02
C PRO A 512 10.23 -32.62 9.51
N GLY A 513 11.35 -33.25 9.10
CA GLY A 513 11.63 -33.58 7.70
C GLY A 513 12.31 -32.48 6.88
N LYS A 514 12.58 -31.30 7.44
CA LYS A 514 13.36 -30.22 6.80
C LYS A 514 14.75 -30.13 7.43
N LEU A 515 15.77 -29.78 6.64
CA LEU A 515 17.10 -29.47 7.17
C LEU A 515 17.11 -28.05 7.80
N PRO A 516 17.94 -27.79 8.82
CA PRO A 516 18.11 -26.47 9.39
C PRO A 516 18.85 -25.57 8.42
N ASP A 517 18.40 -24.32 8.32
CA ASP A 517 19.17 -23.27 7.66
C ASP A 517 20.44 -23.03 8.49
N TRP A 518 21.56 -22.77 7.82
CA TRP A 518 22.78 -22.46 8.55
C TRP A 518 22.61 -21.15 9.33
N SER A 519 22.87 -21.20 10.63
CA SER A 519 22.87 -20.02 11.51
C SER A 519 24.22 -19.86 12.20
N PRO A 520 24.71 -18.61 12.40
CA PRO A 520 25.93 -18.32 13.15
C PRO A 520 25.89 -18.86 14.60
N THR A 521 27.06 -19.06 15.20
CA THR A 521 27.17 -19.53 16.60
C THR A 521 26.55 -18.55 17.59
N SER A 522 26.66 -17.24 17.35
CA SER A 522 26.00 -16.21 18.15
C SER A 522 24.48 -16.39 18.19
N SER A 523 23.86 -16.58 17.02
CA SER A 523 22.41 -16.79 16.87
C SER A 523 21.95 -18.10 17.54
N ARG A 524 22.73 -19.18 17.42
CA ARG A 524 22.42 -20.44 18.13
C ARG A 524 22.54 -20.30 19.64
N THR A 525 23.57 -19.61 20.12
CA THR A 525 23.78 -19.38 21.56
C THR A 525 22.64 -18.53 22.14
N TRP A 526 22.25 -17.48 21.43
CA TRP A 526 21.09 -16.65 21.76
C TRP A 526 19.80 -17.48 21.79
N ALA A 527 19.55 -18.29 20.76
CA ALA A 527 18.35 -19.12 20.69
C ALA A 527 18.27 -20.13 21.85
N THR A 528 19.40 -20.74 22.26
CA THR A 528 19.43 -21.62 23.43
C THR A 528 19.10 -20.88 24.73
N LYS A 529 19.60 -19.65 24.88
CA LYS A 529 19.26 -18.80 26.03
C LYS A 529 17.77 -18.46 26.07
N VAL A 530 17.17 -18.12 24.92
CA VAL A 530 15.73 -17.82 24.81
C VAL A 530 14.89 -19.00 25.25
N LEU A 531 15.17 -20.21 24.75
CA LEU A 531 14.41 -21.41 25.10
C LEU A 531 14.63 -21.86 26.55
N ALA A 532 15.75 -21.50 27.17
CA ALA A 532 16.03 -21.76 28.58
C ALA A 532 15.43 -20.72 29.53
N ALA A 533 15.04 -19.55 29.02
CA ALA A 533 14.49 -18.47 29.83
C ALA A 533 13.00 -18.68 30.14
N HIS A 534 12.62 -18.46 31.40
CA HIS A 534 11.22 -18.44 31.82
C HIS A 534 10.52 -17.19 31.27
N PRO A 535 9.21 -17.25 30.95
CA PRO A 535 8.45 -16.06 30.56
C PRO A 535 8.58 -14.91 31.55
N GLY A 536 8.67 -13.67 31.05
CA GLY A 536 8.85 -12.45 31.85
C GLY A 536 10.01 -11.56 31.39
N ASP A 537 10.30 -10.51 32.17
CA ASP A 537 11.22 -9.43 31.79
C ASP A 537 12.62 -9.90 31.39
N ALA A 538 13.15 -10.92 32.08
CA ALA A 538 14.45 -11.50 31.75
C ALA A 538 14.49 -12.12 30.35
N LYS A 539 13.36 -12.70 29.90
CA LYS A 539 13.23 -13.25 28.54
C LYS A 539 13.01 -12.14 27.52
N TYR A 540 12.22 -11.12 27.86
CA TYR A 540 11.99 -9.97 26.96
C TYR A 540 13.27 -9.17 26.70
N ALA A 541 14.15 -9.05 27.68
CA ALA A 541 15.46 -8.41 27.51
C ALA A 541 16.32 -9.06 26.41
N LEU A 542 16.11 -10.35 26.12
CA LEU A 542 16.82 -11.06 25.03
C LEU A 542 16.41 -10.57 23.64
N LEU A 543 15.29 -9.86 23.49
CA LEU A 543 14.93 -9.21 22.21
C LEU A 543 15.98 -8.17 21.83
N ASN A 544 16.44 -7.34 22.78
CA ASN A 544 17.43 -6.31 22.49
C ASN A 544 18.80 -6.92 22.13
N GLU A 545 19.09 -8.11 22.65
CA GLU A 545 20.31 -8.88 22.33
C GLU A 545 20.20 -9.72 21.04
N ASN A 546 19.07 -9.67 20.33
CA ASN A 546 18.81 -10.54 19.17
C ASN A 546 19.83 -10.32 18.03
N PRO A 547 20.72 -11.30 17.77
CA PRO A 547 21.76 -11.15 16.75
C PRO A 547 21.23 -11.32 15.32
N ILE A 548 20.01 -11.86 15.15
CA ILE A 548 19.44 -12.19 13.83
C ILE A 548 19.19 -10.92 13.01
N ALA A 549 18.71 -9.86 13.65
CA ALA A 549 18.50 -8.56 13.02
C ALA A 549 19.81 -7.97 12.42
N GLY A 550 20.95 -8.27 13.05
CA GLY A 550 22.29 -7.90 12.57
C GLY A 550 22.89 -8.81 11.50
N GLU A 551 22.27 -9.95 11.18
CA GLU A 551 22.80 -10.88 10.18
C GLU A 551 22.77 -10.28 8.76
N THR A 552 23.74 -10.71 7.95
CA THR A 552 23.88 -10.28 6.55
C THR A 552 24.29 -11.44 5.66
N PHE A 553 24.22 -11.27 4.34
CA PHE A 553 24.81 -12.25 3.42
C PHE A 553 26.31 -12.47 3.65
N ALA A 554 27.01 -11.47 4.20
CA ALA A 554 28.42 -11.60 4.56
C ALA A 554 28.64 -12.50 5.78
N SER A 555 27.74 -12.48 6.78
CA SER A 555 27.80 -13.42 7.91
C SER A 555 27.58 -14.88 7.48
N ASP A 556 26.96 -15.07 6.31
CA ASP A 556 26.66 -16.38 5.71
C ASP A 556 27.65 -16.81 4.62
N LYS A 557 28.73 -16.06 4.43
CA LYS A 557 29.73 -16.37 3.42
C LYS A 557 30.32 -17.77 3.66
N GLY A 558 30.25 -18.61 2.63
CA GLY A 558 30.74 -19.99 2.68
C GLY A 558 29.79 -21.00 3.35
N SER A 559 28.61 -20.57 3.80
CA SER A 559 27.62 -21.48 4.37
C SER A 559 27.05 -22.44 3.31
N PRO A 560 26.55 -23.63 3.70
CA PRO A 560 25.88 -24.54 2.78
C PRO A 560 24.63 -23.93 2.12
N LEU A 561 23.91 -23.07 2.85
CA LEU A 561 22.74 -22.36 2.35
C LEU A 561 23.12 -21.33 1.28
N MET A 562 24.20 -20.59 1.49
CA MET A 562 24.74 -19.65 0.51
C MET A 562 25.16 -20.37 -0.78
N ALA A 563 25.89 -21.47 -0.66
CA ALA A 563 26.26 -22.30 -1.82
C ALA A 563 25.06 -22.78 -2.62
N HIS A 564 24.03 -23.28 -1.93
CA HIS A 564 22.79 -23.71 -2.57
C HIS A 564 22.07 -22.56 -3.27
N THR A 565 22.00 -21.40 -2.63
CA THR A 565 21.33 -20.20 -3.15
C THR A 565 22.06 -19.63 -4.36
N VAL A 566 23.39 -19.51 -4.31
CA VAL A 566 24.22 -19.06 -5.45
C VAL A 566 24.09 -20.03 -6.63
N ALA A 567 24.18 -21.34 -6.38
CA ALA A 567 24.01 -22.33 -7.44
C ALA A 567 22.61 -22.29 -8.07
N LYS A 568 21.57 -22.11 -7.25
CA LYS A 568 20.18 -21.97 -7.71
C LYS A 568 19.99 -20.68 -8.51
N ALA A 569 20.48 -19.55 -8.02
CA ALA A 569 20.41 -18.26 -8.70
C ALA A 569 21.11 -18.30 -10.06
N ALA A 570 22.30 -18.90 -10.13
CA ALA A 570 23.02 -19.11 -11.39
C ALA A 570 22.23 -19.98 -12.37
N ALA A 571 21.61 -21.07 -11.90
CA ALA A 571 20.78 -21.95 -12.72
C ALA A 571 19.50 -21.26 -13.22
N THR A 572 18.83 -20.48 -12.37
CA THR A 572 17.64 -19.71 -12.73
C THR A 572 17.97 -18.60 -13.72
N ALA A 573 19.06 -17.84 -13.50
CA ALA A 573 19.51 -16.79 -14.40
C ALA A 573 19.87 -17.35 -15.79
N ALA A 574 20.63 -18.46 -15.84
CA ALA A 574 20.94 -19.14 -17.10
C ALA A 574 19.68 -19.68 -17.81
N GLY A 575 18.71 -20.19 -17.04
CA GLY A 575 17.42 -20.63 -17.54
C GLY A 575 16.57 -19.49 -18.14
N ALA A 576 16.51 -18.35 -17.45
CA ALA A 576 15.78 -17.16 -17.88
C ALA A 576 16.40 -16.54 -19.14
N ALA A 577 17.73 -16.38 -19.16
CA ALA A 577 18.47 -15.91 -20.33
C ALA A 577 18.16 -16.79 -21.56
N GLY A 578 18.13 -18.11 -21.41
CA GLY A 578 17.78 -19.04 -22.49
C GLY A 578 16.31 -19.03 -22.94
N SER A 579 15.41 -18.32 -22.25
CA SER A 579 13.97 -18.25 -22.56
C SER A 579 13.55 -17.02 -23.38
N VAL A 580 14.49 -16.10 -23.65
CA VAL A 580 14.24 -14.88 -24.42
C VAL A 580 13.97 -15.22 -25.89
N ARG A 581 12.75 -14.91 -26.37
CA ARG A 581 12.26 -15.28 -27.71
C ARG A 581 13.06 -14.68 -28.88
N GLN A 582 13.79 -13.59 -28.66
CA GLN A 582 14.52 -12.85 -29.71
C GLN A 582 16.05 -13.04 -29.67
N LEU A 583 16.55 -14.14 -29.09
CA LEU A 583 17.99 -14.38 -29.07
C LEU A 583 18.56 -14.69 -30.48
N PRO A 584 19.64 -14.00 -30.91
CA PRO A 584 20.40 -14.36 -32.10
C PRO A 584 20.77 -15.85 -32.10
N SER A 585 20.65 -16.52 -33.24
CA SER A 585 20.95 -17.96 -33.37
C SER A 585 22.36 -18.32 -32.90
N VAL A 586 23.29 -17.38 -32.99
CA VAL A 586 24.69 -17.48 -32.57
C VAL A 586 24.86 -17.60 -31.04
N LEU A 587 23.95 -17.05 -30.24
CA LEU A 587 24.03 -17.09 -28.77
C LEU A 587 23.31 -18.29 -28.16
N LYS A 588 22.51 -19.03 -28.93
CA LYS A 588 21.71 -20.16 -28.42
C LYS A 588 22.56 -21.33 -27.92
N PRO A 589 23.58 -21.83 -28.66
CA PRO A 589 24.40 -22.97 -28.20
C PRO A 589 25.16 -22.72 -26.87
N PRO A 590 25.89 -21.60 -26.67
CA PRO A 590 26.61 -21.38 -25.42
C PRO A 590 25.68 -21.20 -24.22
N LEU A 591 24.49 -20.61 -24.42
CA LEU A 591 23.49 -20.47 -23.36
C LEU A 591 22.87 -21.81 -22.93
N ILE A 592 22.65 -22.73 -23.87
CA ILE A 592 22.17 -24.09 -23.56
C ILE A 592 23.21 -24.86 -22.73
N THR A 593 24.49 -24.74 -23.09
CA THR A 593 25.60 -25.34 -22.31
C THR A 593 25.69 -24.74 -20.91
N LEU A 594 25.64 -23.41 -20.79
CA LEU A 594 25.67 -22.72 -19.51
C LEU A 594 24.48 -23.12 -18.61
N ARG A 595 23.28 -23.20 -19.17
CA ARG A 595 22.07 -23.68 -18.46
C ARG A 595 22.24 -25.12 -17.98
N THR A 596 22.81 -25.98 -18.80
CA THR A 596 23.01 -27.40 -18.45
C THR A 596 24.06 -27.55 -17.34
N LEU A 597 25.17 -26.80 -17.43
CA LEU A 597 26.23 -26.77 -16.42
C LEU A 597 25.73 -26.25 -15.07
N THR A 598 25.01 -25.13 -15.06
CA THR A 598 24.49 -24.51 -13.83
C THR A 598 23.39 -25.35 -13.17
N LEU A 599 22.49 -25.96 -13.95
CA LEU A 599 21.48 -26.90 -13.42
C LEU A 599 22.12 -28.18 -12.86
N SER A 600 23.12 -28.72 -13.54
CA SER A 600 23.86 -29.91 -13.06
C SER A 600 24.63 -29.59 -11.79
N GLY A 601 25.30 -28.43 -11.75
CA GLY A 601 25.96 -27.90 -10.56
C GLY A 601 24.98 -27.74 -9.39
N TYR A 602 23.82 -27.12 -9.61
CA TYR A 602 22.77 -27.00 -8.60
C TYR A 602 22.28 -28.36 -8.09
N ARG A 603 22.04 -29.34 -8.97
CA ARG A 603 21.63 -30.70 -8.57
C ARG A 603 22.70 -31.41 -7.75
N VAL A 604 23.98 -31.23 -8.06
CA VAL A 604 25.06 -31.84 -7.26
C VAL A 604 25.25 -31.10 -5.93
N VAL A 605 25.15 -29.77 -5.90
CA VAL A 605 25.15 -28.99 -4.65
C VAL A 605 23.97 -29.38 -3.76
N SER A 606 22.78 -29.64 -4.33
CA SER A 606 21.63 -30.11 -3.55
C SER A 606 21.82 -31.53 -3.00
N LEU A 607 22.38 -32.45 -3.79
CA LEU A 607 22.70 -33.82 -3.36
C LEU A 607 23.79 -33.86 -2.28
N THR A 608 24.81 -33.01 -2.40
CA THR A 608 25.91 -32.88 -1.42
C THR A 608 25.56 -31.98 -0.24
N LYS A 609 24.31 -31.49 -0.18
CA LYS A 609 23.78 -30.58 0.85
C LYS A 609 24.59 -29.29 1.01
N GLY A 610 25.34 -28.88 -0.01
CA GLY A 610 26.21 -27.70 0.02
C GLY A 610 27.39 -27.79 1.00
N ILE A 611 27.73 -28.98 1.50
CA ILE A 611 28.87 -29.15 2.42
C ILE A 611 30.17 -29.14 1.62
N ALA A 612 31.05 -28.17 1.92
CA ALA A 612 32.28 -27.91 1.18
C ALA A 612 33.14 -29.16 0.89
N ARG A 613 33.36 -30.02 1.88
CA ARG A 613 34.16 -31.24 1.70
C ARG A 613 33.52 -32.21 0.71
N SER A 614 32.20 -32.36 0.77
CA SER A 614 31.44 -33.28 -0.07
C SER A 614 31.24 -32.73 -1.49
N THR A 615 31.02 -31.41 -1.63
CA THR A 615 30.98 -30.72 -2.94
C THR A 615 32.33 -30.79 -3.66
N ILE A 616 33.45 -30.63 -2.95
CA ILE A 616 34.80 -30.76 -3.53
C ILE A 616 35.05 -32.21 -3.99
N ILE A 617 34.75 -33.22 -3.17
CA ILE A 617 34.97 -34.63 -3.54
C ILE A 617 34.10 -35.03 -4.74
N ALA A 618 32.81 -34.70 -4.72
CA ALA A 618 31.91 -34.96 -5.84
C ALA A 618 32.33 -34.21 -7.11
N GLY A 619 32.74 -32.94 -6.96
CA GLY A 619 33.25 -32.14 -8.06
C GLY A 619 34.53 -32.70 -8.68
N ALA A 620 35.48 -33.15 -7.85
CA ALA A 620 36.73 -33.76 -8.31
C ALA A 620 36.49 -35.09 -9.03
N LEU A 621 35.60 -35.95 -8.51
CA LEU A 621 35.22 -37.21 -9.16
C LEU A 621 34.54 -36.96 -10.51
N LEU A 622 33.60 -36.01 -10.56
CA LEU A 622 32.89 -35.64 -11.79
C LEU A 622 33.85 -35.02 -12.83
N LEU A 623 34.84 -34.25 -12.36
CA LEU A 623 35.89 -33.67 -13.20
C LEU A 623 36.75 -34.77 -13.82
N VAL A 624 37.27 -35.70 -13.02
CA VAL A 624 38.13 -36.79 -13.50
C VAL A 624 37.37 -37.72 -14.47
N LEU A 625 36.15 -38.14 -14.12
CA LEU A 625 35.32 -39.00 -14.96
C LEU A 625 34.89 -38.28 -16.26
N GLY A 626 34.56 -36.99 -16.16
CA GLY A 626 34.18 -36.18 -17.30
C GLY A 626 35.33 -35.98 -18.28
N VAL A 627 36.54 -35.70 -17.79
CA VAL A 627 37.75 -35.59 -18.61
C VAL A 627 38.07 -36.92 -19.30
N ALA A 628 37.99 -38.04 -18.57
CA ALA A 628 38.23 -39.37 -19.15
C ALA A 628 37.22 -39.72 -20.26
N ALA A 629 35.94 -39.37 -20.10
CA ALA A 629 34.92 -39.56 -21.11
C ALA A 629 35.07 -38.59 -22.31
N ALA A 630 35.50 -37.35 -22.07
CA ALA A 630 35.73 -36.34 -23.12
C ALA A 630 36.86 -36.72 -24.09
N ILE A 631 37.85 -37.47 -23.62
CA ILE A 631 39.02 -37.92 -24.40
C ILE A 631 38.65 -39.07 -25.37
N GLN A 632 37.53 -39.77 -25.14
CA GLN A 632 37.11 -40.88 -26.01
C GLN A 632 36.55 -40.36 -27.35
N SER A 633 36.89 -41.01 -28.45
CA SER A 633 36.62 -40.56 -29.84
C SER A 633 35.15 -40.70 -30.30
N VAL A 634 34.21 -41.02 -29.41
CA VAL A 634 32.79 -41.17 -29.73
C VAL A 634 32.06 -39.86 -29.41
N THR A 635 31.43 -39.26 -30.43
CA THR A 635 30.82 -37.92 -30.39
C THR A 635 29.80 -37.71 -29.26
N VAL A 636 29.01 -38.73 -28.92
CA VAL A 636 28.00 -38.67 -27.83
C VAL A 636 28.66 -38.67 -26.44
N PHE A 637 29.75 -39.41 -26.26
CA PHE A 637 30.50 -39.47 -24.99
C PHE A 637 31.39 -38.23 -24.79
N GLY A 638 31.89 -37.63 -25.87
CA GLY A 638 32.71 -36.42 -25.83
C GLY A 638 31.97 -35.21 -25.24
N VAL A 639 30.77 -34.91 -25.74
CA VAL A 639 29.97 -33.75 -25.29
C VAL A 639 29.46 -33.94 -23.87
N THR A 640 28.99 -35.15 -23.52
CA THR A 640 28.53 -35.46 -22.16
C THR A 640 29.68 -35.45 -21.15
N GLY A 641 30.86 -35.93 -21.53
CA GLY A 641 32.08 -35.85 -20.73
C GLY A 641 32.52 -34.42 -20.43
N LEU A 642 32.43 -33.51 -21.41
CA LEU A 642 32.74 -32.09 -21.21
C LEU A 642 31.76 -31.38 -20.28
N ILE A 643 30.47 -31.69 -20.37
CA ILE A 643 29.46 -31.15 -19.45
C ILE A 643 29.73 -31.66 -18.02
N ALA A 644 30.09 -32.93 -17.86
CA ALA A 644 30.48 -33.50 -16.58
C ALA A 644 31.76 -32.85 -16.03
N ALA A 645 32.78 -32.66 -16.87
CA ALA A 645 34.03 -31.99 -16.49
C ALA A 645 33.81 -30.54 -16.08
N GLY A 646 33.05 -29.78 -16.87
CA GLY A 646 32.70 -28.39 -16.58
C GLY A 646 31.88 -28.25 -15.30
N THR A 647 30.92 -29.14 -15.07
CA THR A 647 30.15 -29.19 -13.83
C THR A 647 31.06 -29.52 -12.64
N GLY A 648 31.99 -30.46 -12.81
CA GLY A 648 32.90 -30.91 -11.77
C GLY A 648 33.82 -29.80 -11.29
N GLY A 649 34.42 -29.05 -12.22
CA GLY A 649 35.26 -27.93 -11.83
C GLY A 649 34.49 -26.71 -11.31
N LEU A 650 33.26 -26.45 -11.78
CA LEU A 650 32.38 -25.44 -11.15
C LEU A 650 32.11 -25.79 -9.67
N LEU A 651 31.89 -27.07 -9.35
CA LEU A 651 31.70 -27.54 -7.98
C LEU A 651 32.97 -27.44 -7.12
N VAL A 652 34.15 -27.73 -7.69
CA VAL A 652 35.43 -27.53 -7.01
C VAL A 652 35.67 -26.06 -6.71
N VAL A 653 35.39 -25.15 -7.66
CA VAL A 653 35.47 -23.69 -7.45
C VAL A 653 34.52 -23.25 -6.35
N LEU A 654 33.28 -23.72 -6.38
CA LEU A 654 32.26 -23.36 -5.38
C LEU A 654 32.60 -23.92 -4.00
N GLY A 655 33.09 -25.16 -3.90
CA GLY A 655 33.53 -25.75 -2.63
C GLY A 655 34.82 -25.15 -2.08
N THR A 656 35.79 -24.81 -2.94
CA THR A 656 37.04 -24.12 -2.52
C THR A 656 36.78 -22.68 -2.06
N TRP A 657 35.75 -22.01 -2.62
CA TRP A 657 35.28 -20.72 -2.13
C TRP A 657 34.66 -20.78 -0.73
N GLN A 658 33.96 -21.87 -0.41
CA GLN A 658 33.43 -22.07 0.94
C GLN A 658 34.52 -22.24 2.00
N VAL A 659 35.70 -22.72 1.61
CA VAL A 659 36.83 -22.97 2.52
C VAL A 659 37.86 -21.84 2.50
N SER A 660 37.99 -21.10 1.39
CA SER A 660 39.00 -20.06 1.21
C SER A 660 38.46 -18.85 0.45
N GLY A 661 38.83 -17.64 0.88
CA GLY A 661 38.41 -16.39 0.23
C GLY A 661 38.98 -16.15 -1.18
N ARG A 662 39.78 -17.09 -1.73
CA ARG A 662 40.51 -16.95 -3.00
C ARG A 662 39.72 -17.47 -4.21
N LEU A 663 38.46 -17.04 -4.33
CA LEU A 663 37.55 -17.40 -5.44
C LEU A 663 38.18 -17.11 -6.82
N LEU A 664 38.91 -15.99 -6.93
CA LEU A 664 39.51 -15.53 -8.17
C LEU A 664 40.58 -16.48 -8.70
N PHE A 665 41.36 -17.11 -7.82
CA PHE A 665 42.42 -18.04 -8.19
C PHE A 665 41.86 -19.41 -8.61
N ALA A 666 40.80 -19.87 -7.94
CA ALA A 666 40.08 -21.09 -8.30
C ALA A 666 39.37 -20.94 -9.65
N LEU A 667 38.72 -19.79 -9.91
CA LEU A 667 38.12 -19.46 -11.19
C LEU A 667 39.15 -19.38 -12.32
N LEU A 668 40.26 -18.67 -12.12
CA LEU A 668 41.36 -18.59 -13.11
C LEU A 668 41.95 -19.96 -13.44
N SER A 669 42.22 -20.78 -12.42
CA SER A 669 42.75 -22.14 -12.62
C SER A 669 41.75 -23.02 -13.37
N PHE A 670 40.46 -22.93 -13.05
CA PHE A 670 39.40 -23.65 -13.75
C PHE A 670 39.23 -23.18 -15.21
N SER A 671 39.29 -21.87 -15.47
CA SER A 671 39.25 -21.32 -16.83
C SER A 671 40.45 -21.77 -17.68
N VAL A 672 41.66 -21.81 -17.10
CA VAL A 672 42.86 -22.31 -17.79
C VAL A 672 42.73 -23.80 -18.08
N VAL A 673 42.30 -24.61 -17.11
CA VAL A 673 42.07 -26.07 -17.30
C VAL A 673 40.99 -26.33 -18.35
N GLY A 674 39.88 -25.59 -18.31
CA GLY A 674 38.80 -25.67 -19.29
C GLY A 674 39.23 -25.30 -20.71
N ALA A 675 40.09 -24.29 -20.86
CA ALA A 675 40.63 -23.88 -22.15
C ALA A 675 41.59 -24.93 -22.72
N VAL A 676 42.44 -25.55 -21.89
CA VAL A 676 43.32 -26.67 -22.28
C VAL A 676 42.49 -27.90 -22.70
N LEU A 677 41.43 -28.22 -21.97
CA LEU A 677 40.53 -29.34 -22.28
C LEU A 677 39.74 -29.13 -23.57
N ALA A 678 39.29 -27.91 -23.85
CA ALA A 678 38.62 -27.55 -25.09
C ALA A 678 39.55 -27.73 -26.31
N LEU A 679 40.86 -27.50 -26.13
CA LEU A 679 41.90 -27.72 -27.14
C LEU A 679 42.27 -29.20 -27.33
N ALA A 680 42.23 -29.99 -26.26
CA ALA A 680 42.54 -31.41 -26.29
C ALA A 680 41.38 -32.28 -26.85
N THR A 681 40.14 -31.80 -26.76
CA THR A 681 38.96 -32.58 -27.17
C THR A 681 38.67 -32.41 -28.67
N PRO A 682 38.79 -33.47 -29.51
CA PRO A 682 38.73 -33.36 -30.96
C PRO A 682 37.45 -32.72 -31.49
N VAL A 683 36.29 -33.11 -30.95
CA VAL A 683 34.95 -32.63 -31.36
C VAL A 683 34.77 -31.13 -31.08
N VAL A 684 35.29 -30.64 -29.95
CA VAL A 684 35.19 -29.22 -29.56
C VAL A 684 36.20 -28.38 -30.33
N ARG A 685 37.40 -28.90 -30.56
CA ARG A 685 38.43 -28.26 -31.38
C ARG A 685 37.95 -28.08 -32.82
N GLU A 686 37.37 -29.11 -33.43
CA GLU A 686 36.79 -29.04 -34.78
C GLU A 686 35.60 -28.08 -34.84
N TRP A 687 34.77 -28.03 -33.79
CA TRP A 687 33.62 -27.13 -33.75
C TRP A 687 33.99 -25.64 -33.52
N LEU A 688 34.89 -25.34 -32.56
CA LEU A 688 35.33 -23.97 -32.27
C LEU A 688 36.34 -23.44 -33.29
N PHE A 689 37.35 -24.22 -33.69
CA PHE A 689 38.46 -23.71 -34.52
C PHE A 689 38.41 -24.22 -35.96
N GLY A 690 37.76 -25.35 -36.22
CA GLY A 690 37.63 -25.92 -37.55
C GLY A 690 38.76 -26.85 -37.95
N THR A 691 38.66 -27.38 -39.16
CA THR A 691 39.76 -28.03 -39.88
C THR A 691 40.13 -27.16 -41.07
N GLN A 692 41.27 -27.42 -41.75
CA GLN A 692 41.67 -26.62 -42.91
C GLN A 692 40.64 -26.60 -44.06
N GLN A 693 39.69 -27.55 -44.10
CA GLN A 693 38.65 -27.63 -45.12
C GLN A 693 37.31 -27.01 -44.68
N GLN A 694 37.04 -26.85 -43.37
CA GLN A 694 35.84 -26.20 -42.84
C GLN A 694 36.20 -25.37 -41.59
N PRO A 695 36.19 -24.02 -41.66
CA PRO A 695 36.53 -23.18 -40.53
C PRO A 695 35.45 -23.24 -39.44
N GLY A 696 35.87 -23.42 -38.19
CA GLY A 696 34.98 -23.47 -37.02
C GLY A 696 34.52 -22.07 -36.60
N TRP A 697 33.72 -22.01 -35.53
CA TRP A 697 33.05 -20.78 -35.09
C TRP A 697 33.99 -19.58 -34.76
N VAL A 698 35.14 -19.84 -34.13
CA VAL A 698 36.19 -18.86 -33.83
C VAL A 698 37.10 -18.65 -35.03
N GLY A 699 37.42 -19.72 -35.78
CA GLY A 699 38.25 -19.64 -36.99
C GLY A 699 37.64 -18.76 -38.09
N THR A 700 36.31 -18.62 -38.12
CA THR A 700 35.57 -17.73 -39.02
C THR A 700 35.62 -16.25 -38.64
N HIS A 701 35.78 -15.92 -37.35
CA HIS A 701 35.78 -14.53 -36.85
C HIS A 701 37.19 -14.02 -36.49
N ALA A 702 38.13 -14.93 -36.21
CA ALA A 702 39.52 -14.63 -35.90
C ALA A 702 40.42 -15.62 -36.65
N TYR A 703 40.70 -15.32 -37.92
CA TYR A 703 41.39 -16.21 -38.86
C TYR A 703 42.72 -16.75 -38.34
N TRP A 704 43.49 -15.94 -37.59
CA TRP A 704 44.78 -16.35 -37.02
C TRP A 704 44.67 -17.50 -36.01
N LEU A 705 43.57 -17.58 -35.25
CA LEU A 705 43.36 -18.63 -34.26
C LEU A 705 42.99 -19.99 -34.90
N GLY A 706 42.45 -19.99 -36.12
CA GLY A 706 42.11 -21.19 -36.88
C GLY A 706 43.22 -21.66 -37.83
N ALA A 707 44.27 -20.86 -38.04
CA ALA A 707 45.28 -21.10 -39.08
C ALA A 707 46.22 -22.29 -38.79
N GLN A 708 46.61 -22.49 -37.53
CA GLN A 708 47.39 -23.66 -37.08
C GLN A 708 46.92 -24.15 -35.71
N TRP A 709 47.05 -25.45 -35.49
CA TRP A 709 46.50 -26.15 -34.33
C TRP A 709 47.07 -25.69 -32.97
N TRP A 710 48.23 -25.03 -32.95
CA TRP A 710 48.88 -24.56 -31.72
C TRP A 710 48.66 -23.07 -31.41
N HIS A 711 48.09 -22.26 -32.30
CA HIS A 711 47.82 -20.83 -32.03
C HIS A 711 46.92 -20.60 -30.80
N PRO A 712 45.86 -21.38 -30.57
CA PRO A 712 45.07 -21.21 -29.35
C PRO A 712 45.83 -21.60 -28.07
N LEU A 713 46.84 -22.48 -28.14
CA LEU A 713 47.69 -22.81 -26.98
C LEU A 713 48.51 -21.61 -26.53
N VAL A 714 48.88 -20.71 -27.44
CA VAL A 714 49.59 -19.45 -27.11
C VAL A 714 48.67 -18.50 -26.35
N VAL A 715 47.40 -18.39 -26.74
CA VAL A 715 46.42 -17.55 -26.03
C VAL A 715 46.13 -18.10 -24.63
N VAL A 716 46.00 -19.43 -24.50
CA VAL A 716 45.84 -20.08 -23.19
C VAL A 716 47.09 -19.90 -22.33
N GLY A 717 48.28 -19.98 -22.91
CA GLY A 717 49.55 -19.69 -22.24
C GLY A 717 49.64 -18.24 -21.75
N LEU A 718 49.17 -17.27 -22.53
CA LEU A 718 49.10 -15.85 -22.15
C LEU A 718 48.11 -15.61 -21.00
N ILE A 719 46.92 -16.23 -21.05
CA ILE A 719 45.93 -16.15 -19.97
C ILE A 719 46.50 -16.77 -18.68
N ALA A 720 47.18 -17.91 -18.78
CA ALA A 720 47.86 -18.56 -17.66
C ALA A 720 48.98 -17.68 -17.08
N LEU A 721 49.77 -17.01 -17.93
CA LEU A 721 50.84 -16.10 -17.50
C LEU A 721 50.28 -14.87 -16.76
N VAL A 722 49.19 -14.28 -17.26
CA VAL A 722 48.47 -13.19 -16.59
C VAL A 722 47.89 -13.64 -15.25
N ALA A 723 47.35 -14.86 -15.17
CA ALA A 723 46.85 -15.44 -13.93
C ALA A 723 47.96 -15.62 -12.88
N ILE A 724 49.15 -16.09 -13.30
CA ILE A 724 50.33 -16.27 -12.45
C ILE A 724 50.86 -14.91 -11.97
N MET A 725 50.89 -13.90 -12.83
CA MET A 725 51.30 -12.53 -12.48
C MET A 725 50.37 -11.88 -11.44
N ILE A 726 49.04 -12.04 -11.59
CA ILE A 726 48.06 -11.54 -10.62
C ILE A 726 48.19 -12.24 -9.26
N ALA A 727 48.50 -13.54 -9.27
CA ALA A 727 48.71 -14.32 -8.05
C ALA A 727 50.02 -13.98 -7.32
N ALA A 728 51.06 -13.61 -8.06
CA ALA A 728 52.32 -13.13 -7.48
C ALA A 728 52.20 -11.70 -6.91
N ALA A 729 51.29 -10.87 -7.44
CA ALA A 729 51.12 -9.47 -7.05
C ALA A 729 50.26 -9.23 -5.80
N THR A 730 49.58 -10.26 -5.26
CA THR A 730 48.76 -10.14 -4.05
C THR A 730 49.39 -10.87 -2.86
N PRO A 731 50.28 -10.22 -2.07
CA PRO A 731 50.82 -10.84 -0.87
C PRO A 731 49.69 -11.06 0.14
N GLY A 732 49.56 -12.30 0.62
CA GLY A 732 48.51 -12.68 1.55
C GLY A 732 48.57 -11.85 2.83
N ARG A 733 47.45 -11.21 3.19
CA ARG A 733 47.23 -10.77 4.57
C ARG A 733 47.04 -12.02 5.43
N ARG A 734 47.90 -12.16 6.44
CA ARG A 734 47.70 -13.05 7.59
C ARG A 734 46.43 -12.66 8.33
#